data_AF-A0A2W2BVK0-F1
#
_entry.id   AF-A0A2W2BVK0-F1
#
_cell.length_a   1.000
_cell.length_b   1.000
_cell.length_c   1.000
_cell.angle_alpha   90.00
_cell.angle_beta   90.00
_cell.angle_gamma   90.00
#
_symmetry.space_group_name_H-M   'P 1'
#
loop_
_entity.id
_entity.type
_entity.pdbx_description
1 polymer ?
#
loop_
_entity_poly.entity_id
_entity_poly.type
_entity_poly.pdbx_seq_one_letter_code
_entity_poly.pdbx_strand_id
1 'polypeptide(L)'
;MTRSARLTALLTTIVLALGLLPASGAAAAPVATQPLPPDTFLSAMTGGNTVASLIREEEPRADGFRHLDTPAMIERLQQLNVTMYTYGVWDKATDWEDLTEEFAPAAQAAGIDIMVYIVPPSECFLRPEPHLDGRCSRPFNMDYVAWARAIAELSVEFPNVKSWGIDDFLSGPVNQALFTPEYLAEVRAAQDAVNPDLKWYVTLYHGEINPESMARIDGVLDGVIYPYNSIANTIDPTELEYRLDTALDVTQPAGQELVLLVYNGRFLDGTIHPDERYAAAVLDRAEPYVRDGRITGVIAYAGPMELDKHAPSWDFWGRSGNGSLSLSVSNHVSTASGSFAAASQVVSVDPAAATKTLSFSHRDPDEGGLPGYQFKQVLVNGEVVWNQDIVADAHDTWIDTTVDLTDALAGLTEATVTFRLFHQTGIGWWPHDLRIDDVTGSGLTVVNGGFETPSDWTLDRSGPNLQPYIDVYHPDRPTRVFNEISAGYARYQGLPFTPVRGGDWPSLRTSPENRAMYGNGRLEFTVPANTPVPAGTCASAWQRVDVEPGLPRYEIDFWHADPYQVKYDQYFKQIAIDGQVLWDRDAGDWWPWFYMQGSDHQGAIDVTEFVRGKDSVQLEFRFCTKNAVPELDIEYGVDAVRTIGLDLANGGFESDYGWTVQPAGPITAAVAVHGPCEAADATVLQGPVAGPVTVDGVTCLDDAVVTGPVDVRPGGSLYVSGGTVTGPIRSSGAVSVVMMGARVTGPVDIGGTTGEVDLDHVTITGPLRLTGNVTNGAPNRLVASAITGPLTCTGNDPAVTGARNDTRGPAGGECRNL
;
A
#
# COMPACT_ATOMS: atom_id res chain seq x y z
N MET A 1 60.40 -27.98 -36.38
CA MET A 1 61.83 -28.37 -36.37
C MET A 1 62.32 -28.26 -34.93
N THR A 2 62.69 -29.42 -34.35
CA THR A 2 63.66 -29.68 -33.23
C THR A 2 63.59 -28.86 -31.93
N ARG A 3 63.67 -29.38 -30.68
CA ARG A 3 63.87 -30.69 -29.97
C ARG A 3 63.68 -30.32 -28.47
N SER A 4 62.78 -30.90 -27.66
CA SER A 4 62.82 -32.16 -26.88
C SER A 4 64.08 -32.43 -26.02
N ALA A 5 63.90 -32.54 -24.68
CA ALA A 5 64.33 -33.63 -23.75
C ALA A 5 64.83 -33.13 -22.36
N ARG A 6 64.07 -33.35 -21.26
CA ARG A 6 64.17 -34.42 -20.21
C ARG A 6 65.27 -34.18 -19.14
N LEU A 7 64.95 -33.85 -17.88
CA LEU A 7 64.52 -34.69 -16.73
C LEU A 7 65.58 -35.71 -16.24
N THR A 8 66.16 -35.51 -15.03
CA THR A 8 66.23 -36.50 -13.93
C THR A 8 66.93 -35.94 -12.67
N ALA A 9 66.28 -36.04 -11.49
CA ALA A 9 66.81 -36.67 -10.26
C ALA A 9 65.83 -36.45 -9.09
N LEU A 10 65.54 -37.52 -8.34
CA LEU A 10 64.50 -37.67 -7.31
C LEU A 10 65.13 -38.03 -5.95
N LEU A 11 64.36 -37.80 -4.87
CA LEU A 11 64.48 -38.24 -3.45
C LEU A 11 65.44 -37.41 -2.55
N THR A 12 65.10 -36.99 -1.31
CA THR A 12 64.30 -37.68 -0.27
C THR A 12 63.85 -36.70 0.85
N THR A 13 62.72 -37.00 1.50
CA THR A 13 62.30 -36.66 2.90
C THR A 13 61.98 -35.21 3.29
N ILE A 14 60.69 -34.89 3.51
CA ILE A 14 60.22 -34.08 4.65
C ILE A 14 58.87 -34.63 5.16
N VAL A 15 58.79 -34.66 6.49
CA VAL A 15 57.85 -35.30 7.40
C VAL A 15 56.45 -34.66 7.41
N LEU A 16 55.41 -35.50 7.51
CA LEU A 16 54.05 -35.14 7.90
C LEU A 16 54.03 -34.74 9.39
N ALA A 17 53.58 -33.53 9.71
CA ALA A 17 53.07 -33.20 11.04
C ALA A 17 51.86 -32.27 10.89
N LEU A 18 50.69 -32.80 11.29
CA LEU A 18 49.44 -32.07 11.46
C LEU A 18 49.66 -30.91 12.45
N GLY A 19 49.37 -29.69 12.01
CA GLY A 19 49.17 -28.52 12.87
C GLY A 19 47.77 -27.96 12.63
N LEU A 20 46.94 -28.01 13.68
CA LEU A 20 45.65 -27.33 13.75
C LEU A 20 45.84 -25.82 13.53
N LEU A 21 45.25 -25.29 12.45
CA LEU A 21 45.06 -23.85 12.28
C LEU A 21 43.71 -23.48 12.89
N PRO A 22 43.62 -22.48 13.80
CA PRO A 22 42.34 -21.95 14.19
C PRO A 22 41.75 -21.17 13.01
N ALA A 23 40.51 -21.49 12.66
CA ALA A 23 39.68 -20.63 11.83
C ALA A 23 39.50 -19.30 12.58
N SER A 24 40.33 -18.31 12.25
CA SER A 24 40.08 -16.93 12.59
C SER A 24 39.50 -16.29 11.34
N GLY A 25 38.18 -16.18 11.31
CA GLY A 25 37.48 -15.28 10.41
C GLY A 25 37.85 -13.85 10.80
N ALA A 26 38.95 -13.35 10.23
CA ALA A 26 39.16 -11.92 10.18
C ALA A 26 38.12 -11.38 9.19
N ALA A 27 37.08 -10.76 9.72
CA ALA A 27 36.21 -9.89 8.93
C ALA A 27 37.11 -8.96 8.11
N ALA A 28 36.92 -8.94 6.80
CA ALA A 28 37.57 -7.95 5.95
C ALA A 28 37.28 -6.57 6.56
N ALA A 29 38.32 -5.78 6.81
CA ALA A 29 38.14 -4.40 7.24
C ALA A 29 37.25 -3.69 6.20
N PRO A 30 36.24 -2.91 6.63
CA PRO A 30 35.40 -2.18 5.69
C PRO A 30 36.31 -1.28 4.86
N VAL A 31 36.21 -1.40 3.53
CA VAL A 31 36.80 -0.42 2.62
C VAL A 31 36.18 0.92 2.99
N ALA A 32 37.01 1.91 3.33
CA ALA A 32 36.53 3.24 3.69
C ALA A 32 35.72 3.81 2.51
N THR A 33 34.41 3.93 2.68
CA THR A 33 33.51 4.56 1.73
C THR A 33 33.82 6.06 1.69
N GLN A 34 33.82 6.66 0.50
CA GLN A 34 33.96 8.11 0.38
C GLN A 34 32.79 8.80 1.10
N PRO A 35 33.03 9.89 1.87
CA PRO A 35 31.96 10.64 2.51
C PRO A 35 31.03 11.23 1.45
N LEU A 36 29.75 11.37 1.79
CA LEU A 36 28.79 12.04 0.92
C LEU A 36 29.22 13.51 0.70
N PRO A 37 28.95 14.08 -0.48
CA PRO A 37 29.05 15.52 -0.70
C PRO A 37 28.27 16.31 0.38
N PRO A 38 28.75 17.50 0.80
CA PRO A 38 28.16 18.24 1.92
C PRO A 38 26.68 18.60 1.77
N ASP A 39 26.23 18.84 0.54
CA ASP A 39 24.85 19.25 0.23
C ASP A 39 23.94 18.06 -0.11
N THR A 40 24.44 16.82 0.05
CA THR A 40 23.66 15.63 -0.24
C THR A 40 22.54 15.45 0.77
N PHE A 41 21.31 15.21 0.28
CA PHE A 41 20.18 14.88 1.14
C PHE A 41 19.53 13.54 0.78
N LEU A 42 19.09 12.83 1.82
CA LEU A 42 18.34 11.59 1.74
C LEU A 42 17.01 11.85 2.41
N SER A 43 15.94 11.77 1.62
CA SER A 43 14.62 12.20 2.03
C SER A 43 13.59 11.10 1.87
N ALA A 44 12.48 11.25 2.59
CA ALA A 44 11.25 10.53 2.35
C ALA A 44 10.13 11.55 2.13
N MET A 45 9.06 11.11 1.48
CA MET A 45 7.92 11.95 1.14
C MET A 45 6.65 11.10 1.16
N THR A 46 5.53 11.65 1.67
CA THR A 46 4.21 11.04 1.47
C THR A 46 3.72 11.28 0.03
N GLY A 47 2.86 10.41 -0.47
CA GLY A 47 2.28 10.54 -1.81
C GLY A 47 0.75 10.53 -1.79
N GLY A 48 0.18 10.80 -2.96
CA GLY A 48 -1.25 10.73 -3.15
C GLY A 48 -1.70 9.29 -3.29
N ASN A 49 -2.79 8.91 -2.60
CA ASN A 49 -3.32 7.52 -2.62
C ASN A 49 -2.27 6.44 -2.25
N THR A 50 -1.27 6.81 -1.45
CA THR A 50 -0.26 5.86 -0.97
C THR A 50 -0.68 5.25 0.36
N VAL A 51 -0.30 3.99 0.56
CA VAL A 51 -0.66 3.22 1.74
C VAL A 51 0.39 3.48 2.82
N ALA A 52 -0.08 3.76 4.04
CA ALA A 52 0.77 3.84 5.22
C ALA A 52 1.89 4.89 5.16
N SER A 53 1.79 5.97 4.37
CA SER A 53 2.91 6.90 4.12
C SER A 53 2.99 8.12 5.05
N LEU A 54 2.00 8.32 5.94
CA LEU A 54 1.94 9.46 6.86
C LEU A 54 1.27 9.06 8.18
N ILE A 55 1.84 9.45 9.32
CA ILE A 55 1.25 9.20 10.64
C ILE A 55 0.49 10.44 11.09
N ARG A 56 -0.83 10.33 11.22
CA ARG A 56 -1.69 11.35 11.81
C ARG A 56 -2.18 10.90 13.17
N GLU A 57 -2.51 11.89 14.01
CA GLU A 57 -3.14 11.63 15.30
C GLU A 57 -4.41 10.80 15.10
N GLU A 58 -4.62 9.81 15.97
CA GLU A 58 -5.78 8.92 15.87
C GLU A 58 -7.08 9.68 16.12
N GLU A 59 -7.05 10.63 17.05
CA GLU A 59 -8.17 11.47 17.45
C GLU A 59 -8.01 12.92 16.97
N PRO A 60 -9.12 13.60 16.64
CA PRO A 60 -9.09 15.00 16.27
C PRO A 60 -8.78 15.89 17.48
N ARG A 61 -8.10 17.01 17.25
CA ARG A 61 -7.93 18.06 18.26
C ARG A 61 -9.18 18.93 18.39
N ALA A 62 -9.12 19.91 19.29
CA ALA A 62 -10.23 20.82 19.61
C ALA A 62 -10.71 21.68 18.42
N ASP A 63 -9.87 21.84 17.39
CA ASP A 63 -10.20 22.50 16.12
C ASP A 63 -10.88 21.58 15.09
N GLY A 64 -11.00 20.28 15.43
CA GLY A 64 -11.71 19.27 14.68
C GLY A 64 -10.91 18.61 13.56
N PHE A 65 -9.58 18.74 13.55
CA PHE A 65 -8.71 18.05 12.60
C PHE A 65 -7.86 16.98 13.28
N ARG A 66 -7.52 15.93 12.52
CA ARG A 66 -6.41 15.03 12.87
C ARG A 66 -5.12 15.63 12.32
N HIS A 67 -4.30 16.17 13.20
CA HIS A 67 -3.04 16.78 12.82
C HIS A 67 -2.02 15.70 12.49
N LEU A 68 -0.92 16.10 11.86
CA LEU A 68 0.26 15.25 11.79
C LEU A 68 0.71 14.86 13.21
N ASP A 69 0.94 13.57 13.47
CA ASP A 69 1.55 13.14 14.72
C ASP A 69 3.06 13.43 14.65
N THR A 70 3.44 14.67 14.98
CA THR A 70 4.83 15.14 14.89
C THR A 70 5.79 14.23 15.68
N PRO A 71 5.53 13.87 16.96
CA PRO A 71 6.39 12.94 17.69
C PRO A 71 6.59 11.60 16.98
N ALA A 72 5.51 10.94 16.54
CA ALA A 72 5.60 9.63 15.89
C ALA A 72 6.31 9.72 14.53
N MET A 73 6.05 10.79 13.77
CA MET A 73 6.73 11.06 12.51
C MET A 73 8.23 11.27 12.70
N ILE A 74 8.66 12.07 13.67
CA ILE A 74 10.08 12.29 13.96
C ILE A 74 10.78 10.98 14.35
N GLU A 75 10.15 10.18 15.21
CA GLU A 75 10.69 8.86 15.57
C GLU A 75 10.86 7.96 14.33
N ARG A 76 9.83 7.91 13.46
CA ARG A 76 9.87 7.05 12.27
C ARG A 76 10.90 7.52 11.24
N LEU A 77 11.05 8.83 11.05
CA LEU A 77 12.06 9.41 10.16
C LEU A 77 13.49 9.12 10.66
N GLN A 78 13.72 9.18 11.98
CA GLN A 78 15.01 8.77 12.55
C GLN A 78 15.30 7.29 12.32
N GLN A 79 14.30 6.42 12.48
CA GLN A 79 14.42 4.98 12.16
C GLN A 79 14.69 4.73 10.67
N LEU A 80 14.18 5.60 9.78
CA LEU A 80 14.41 5.54 8.34
C LEU A 80 15.81 6.06 7.92
N ASN A 81 16.58 6.63 8.86
CA ASN A 81 17.89 7.22 8.61
C ASN A 81 17.88 8.34 7.55
N VAL A 82 16.81 9.14 7.46
CA VAL A 82 16.79 10.31 6.58
C VAL A 82 17.69 11.42 7.11
N THR A 83 18.20 12.27 6.22
CA THR A 83 18.83 13.56 6.59
C THR A 83 17.87 14.73 6.41
N MET A 84 16.85 14.55 5.57
CA MET A 84 15.85 15.55 5.24
C MET A 84 14.47 14.88 5.18
N TYR A 85 13.40 15.63 5.40
CA TYR A 85 12.04 15.21 5.08
C TYR A 85 11.42 16.17 4.07
N THR A 86 10.87 15.62 2.99
CA THR A 86 10.11 16.38 2.00
C THR A 86 8.67 16.47 2.51
N TYR A 87 8.37 17.57 3.19
CA TYR A 87 7.11 17.79 3.88
C TYR A 87 6.05 18.31 2.90
N GLY A 88 5.06 17.48 2.59
CA GLY A 88 3.93 17.85 1.74
C GLY A 88 2.93 18.75 2.47
N VAL A 89 2.61 19.91 1.89
CA VAL A 89 1.49 20.78 2.31
C VAL A 89 0.37 20.60 1.30
N TRP A 90 -0.53 19.64 1.53
CA TRP A 90 -1.47 19.18 0.50
C TRP A 90 -2.69 18.41 1.05
N ASP A 91 -2.46 17.44 1.93
CA ASP A 91 -3.45 16.47 2.40
C ASP A 91 -4.54 17.09 3.28
N LYS A 92 -4.19 18.03 4.16
CA LYS A 92 -5.11 18.69 5.09
C LYS A 92 -4.92 20.20 5.12
N ALA A 93 -5.98 20.90 5.50
CA ALA A 93 -5.93 22.34 5.70
C ALA A 93 -4.93 22.76 6.80
N THR A 94 -4.62 21.87 7.74
CA THR A 94 -3.70 22.10 8.85
C THR A 94 -2.24 21.88 8.48
N ASP A 95 -1.90 21.30 7.31
CA ASP A 95 -0.53 20.86 7.03
C ASP A 95 0.52 21.97 7.17
N TRP A 96 0.19 23.21 6.78
CA TRP A 96 1.07 24.37 6.94
C TRP A 96 1.22 24.79 8.41
N GLU A 97 0.14 24.77 9.18
CA GLU A 97 0.16 25.07 10.61
C GLU A 97 0.98 24.01 11.35
N ASP A 98 0.70 22.72 11.10
CA ASP A 98 1.43 21.56 11.63
C ASP A 98 2.94 21.68 11.33
N LEU A 99 3.29 22.11 10.11
CA LEU A 99 4.67 22.36 9.73
C LEU A 99 5.30 23.48 10.56
N THR A 100 4.65 24.64 10.60
CA THR A 100 5.25 25.87 11.13
C THR A 100 5.30 25.89 12.65
N GLU A 101 4.29 25.32 13.32
CA GLU A 101 4.15 25.41 14.78
C GLU A 101 4.79 24.23 15.51
N GLU A 102 4.82 23.04 14.89
CA GLU A 102 5.21 21.80 15.58
C GLU A 102 6.34 21.05 14.87
N PHE A 103 6.18 20.74 13.58
CA PHE A 103 7.09 19.84 12.89
C PHE A 103 8.46 20.48 12.63
N ALA A 104 8.52 21.71 12.12
CA ALA A 104 9.78 22.40 11.84
C ALA A 104 10.71 22.49 13.07
N PRO A 105 10.25 22.97 14.24
CA PRO A 105 11.09 22.98 15.44
C PRO A 105 11.45 21.56 15.93
N ALA A 106 10.54 20.58 15.84
CA ALA A 106 10.82 19.21 16.26
C ALA A 106 11.86 18.53 15.35
N ALA A 107 11.74 18.69 14.04
CA ALA A 107 12.71 18.23 13.05
C ALA A 107 14.08 18.88 13.27
N GLN A 108 14.11 20.18 13.56
CA GLN A 108 15.36 20.88 13.88
C GLN A 108 16.03 20.28 15.11
N ALA A 109 15.26 19.98 16.17
CA ALA A 109 15.77 19.34 17.37
C ALA A 109 16.26 17.91 17.11
N ALA A 110 15.64 17.21 16.16
CA ALA A 110 16.03 15.88 15.71
C ALA A 110 17.21 15.86 14.71
N GLY A 111 17.63 17.03 14.22
CA GLY A 111 18.68 17.15 13.19
C GLY A 111 18.22 16.75 11.79
N ILE A 112 16.92 16.90 11.51
CA ILE A 112 16.31 16.60 10.21
C ILE A 112 16.03 17.92 9.49
N ASP A 113 16.60 18.06 8.29
CA ASP A 113 16.31 19.18 7.40
C ASP A 113 14.94 19.02 6.72
N ILE A 114 14.40 20.11 6.18
CA ILE A 114 13.08 20.13 5.55
C ILE A 114 13.17 20.69 4.15
N MET A 115 12.54 19.97 3.22
CA MET A 115 12.08 20.49 1.95
C MET A 115 10.57 20.69 2.02
N VAL A 116 10.07 21.92 1.98
CA VAL A 116 8.62 22.17 1.91
C VAL A 116 8.13 21.83 0.50
N TYR A 117 7.05 21.08 0.36
CA TYR A 117 6.59 20.60 -0.93
C TYR A 117 5.12 20.95 -1.14
N ILE A 118 4.81 21.65 -2.23
CA ILE A 118 3.46 22.14 -2.55
C ILE A 118 3.01 21.67 -3.94
N VAL A 119 1.71 21.74 -4.20
CA VAL A 119 1.13 21.20 -5.44
C VAL A 119 0.93 22.25 -6.52
N PRO A 120 0.91 21.84 -7.80
CA PRO A 120 0.71 22.75 -8.93
C PRO A 120 -0.77 23.11 -9.14
N PRO A 121 -1.09 24.03 -10.07
CA PRO A 121 -2.47 24.43 -10.35
C PRO A 121 -3.39 23.28 -10.76
N SER A 122 -2.86 22.26 -11.45
CA SER A 122 -3.62 21.08 -11.90
C SER A 122 -4.22 20.27 -10.76
N GLU A 123 -3.68 20.39 -9.54
CA GLU A 123 -4.18 19.68 -8.36
C GLU A 123 -5.10 20.57 -7.49
N CYS A 124 -5.06 21.88 -7.68
CA CYS A 124 -5.90 22.82 -6.94
C CYS A 124 -7.34 22.86 -7.49
N PHE A 125 -8.15 21.88 -7.11
CA PHE A 125 -9.58 21.81 -7.45
C PHE A 125 -10.45 22.62 -6.47
N LEU A 126 -10.30 23.94 -6.45
CA LEU A 126 -11.09 24.79 -5.57
C LEU A 126 -12.57 24.82 -6.02
N ARG A 127 -13.47 24.28 -5.19
CA ARG A 127 -14.93 24.27 -5.46
C ARG A 127 -15.67 25.19 -4.48
N PRO A 128 -16.78 25.84 -4.90
CA PRO A 128 -17.58 26.66 -4.00
C PRO A 128 -18.16 25.88 -2.81
N GLU A 129 -18.45 24.59 -2.99
CA GLU A 129 -19.01 23.71 -1.97
C GLU A 129 -17.89 23.03 -1.14
N PRO A 130 -17.88 23.17 0.21
CA PRO A 130 -16.79 22.67 1.06
C PRO A 130 -16.51 21.16 0.99
N HIS A 131 -17.53 20.35 0.70
CA HIS A 131 -17.40 18.89 0.56
C HIS A 131 -16.85 18.44 -0.80
N LEU A 132 -16.72 19.38 -1.74
CA LEU A 132 -16.13 19.18 -3.07
C LEU A 132 -14.80 19.92 -3.22
N ASP A 133 -14.36 20.65 -2.19
CA ASP A 133 -13.11 21.40 -2.24
C ASP A 133 -11.94 20.41 -2.28
N GLY A 134 -11.17 20.43 -3.37
CA GLY A 134 -10.08 19.47 -3.58
C GLY A 134 -8.85 19.72 -2.72
N ARG A 135 -7.81 18.92 -2.94
CA ARG A 135 -6.52 19.06 -2.27
C ARG A 135 -5.67 20.15 -2.94
N CYS A 136 -5.74 21.36 -2.41
CA CYS A 136 -4.83 22.45 -2.79
C CYS A 136 -3.93 22.76 -1.60
N SER A 137 -2.69 23.19 -1.85
CA SER A 137 -1.81 23.68 -0.79
C SER A 137 -2.44 24.91 -0.14
N ARG A 138 -2.79 24.82 1.14
CA ARG A 138 -3.38 25.90 1.94
C ARG A 138 -2.34 26.48 2.90
N PRO A 139 -2.35 27.79 3.18
CA PRO A 139 -3.49 28.70 2.98
C PRO A 139 -3.46 29.52 1.68
N PHE A 140 -2.35 29.56 0.94
CA PHE A 140 -2.19 30.50 -0.17
C PHE A 140 -2.72 29.99 -1.52
N ASN A 141 -3.12 28.72 -1.60
CA ASN A 141 -3.63 28.09 -2.82
C ASN A 141 -2.64 28.27 -3.99
N MET A 142 -3.09 28.86 -5.10
CA MET A 142 -2.27 29.12 -6.29
C MET A 142 -1.42 30.41 -6.23
N ASP A 143 -1.36 31.10 -5.08
CA ASP A 143 -0.48 32.28 -4.92
C ASP A 143 0.95 31.84 -4.58
N TYR A 144 1.70 31.45 -5.61
CA TYR A 144 3.08 30.97 -5.46
C TYR A 144 4.06 32.05 -5.00
N VAL A 145 3.74 33.34 -5.20
CA VAL A 145 4.54 34.46 -4.69
C VAL A 145 4.39 34.57 -3.17
N ALA A 146 3.17 34.40 -2.66
CA ALA A 146 2.91 34.32 -1.22
C ALA A 146 3.58 33.06 -0.61
N TRP A 147 3.49 31.91 -1.28
CA TRP A 147 4.20 30.70 -0.85
C TRP A 147 5.71 30.90 -0.72
N ALA A 148 6.36 31.42 -1.77
CA ALA A 148 7.80 31.67 -1.77
C ALA A 148 8.23 32.59 -0.62
N ARG A 149 7.46 33.66 -0.35
CA ARG A 149 7.72 34.54 0.78
C ARG A 149 7.55 33.83 2.13
N ALA A 150 6.44 33.13 2.32
CA ALA A 150 6.13 32.48 3.59
C ALA A 150 7.13 31.37 3.93
N ILE A 151 7.53 30.57 2.95
CA ILE A 151 8.56 29.54 3.13
C ILE A 151 9.93 30.17 3.39
N ALA A 152 10.27 31.26 2.71
CA ALA A 152 11.50 32.00 2.98
C ALA A 152 11.53 32.58 4.41
N GLU A 153 10.42 33.13 4.89
CA GLU A 153 10.28 33.60 6.27
C GLU A 153 10.44 32.44 7.26
N LEU A 154 9.80 31.30 7.00
CA LEU A 154 9.95 30.09 7.81
C LEU A 154 11.41 29.62 7.87
N SER A 155 12.16 29.69 6.76
CA SER A 155 13.56 29.28 6.72
C SER A 155 14.51 30.19 7.50
N VAL A 156 14.13 31.45 7.74
CA VAL A 156 14.87 32.36 8.62
C VAL A 156 14.59 32.02 10.09
N GLU A 157 13.35 31.64 10.40
CA GLU A 157 12.95 31.22 11.75
C GLU A 157 13.53 29.85 12.14
N PHE A 158 13.44 28.89 11.23
CA PHE A 158 13.93 27.52 11.38
C PHE A 158 14.96 27.20 10.29
N PRO A 159 16.27 27.36 10.58
CA PRO A 159 17.33 27.18 9.59
C PRO A 159 17.48 25.76 9.02
N ASN A 160 16.77 24.77 9.56
CA ASN A 160 16.68 23.42 8.98
C ASN A 160 15.69 23.35 7.80
N VAL A 161 14.86 24.38 7.55
CA VAL A 161 14.14 24.50 6.28
C VAL A 161 15.13 24.97 5.20
N LYS A 162 15.59 24.03 4.37
CA LYS A 162 16.68 24.24 3.41
C LYS A 162 16.20 24.52 2.00
N SER A 163 15.00 24.05 1.67
CA SER A 163 14.49 24.12 0.31
C SER A 163 12.99 24.01 0.23
N TRP A 164 12.46 24.22 -0.97
CA TRP A 164 11.08 23.87 -1.30
C TRP A 164 10.92 23.41 -2.75
N GLY A 165 9.79 22.73 -3.02
CA GLY A 165 9.48 22.11 -4.29
C GLY A 165 8.03 22.33 -4.74
N ILE A 166 7.80 22.33 -6.06
CA ILE A 166 6.46 22.28 -6.65
C ILE A 166 6.31 20.98 -7.46
N ASP A 167 5.27 20.21 -7.17
CA ASP A 167 4.97 18.95 -7.88
C ASP A 167 4.54 19.16 -9.32
N ASP A 168 4.65 18.12 -10.16
CA ASP A 168 4.02 18.04 -11.49
C ASP A 168 4.14 19.34 -12.33
N PHE A 169 5.30 20.00 -12.25
CA PHE A 169 5.42 21.44 -12.45
C PHE A 169 5.05 21.90 -13.86
N LEU A 170 5.41 21.13 -14.89
CA LEU A 170 5.02 21.39 -16.29
C LEU A 170 4.02 20.36 -16.84
N SER A 171 3.45 19.54 -15.97
CA SER A 171 2.47 18.51 -16.34
C SER A 171 1.17 19.17 -16.78
N GLY A 172 0.86 19.07 -18.08
CA GLY A 172 -0.38 19.56 -18.65
C GLY A 172 -0.46 21.08 -18.90
N PRO A 173 -1.47 21.52 -19.67
CA PRO A 173 -1.53 22.89 -20.21
C PRO A 173 -1.83 23.96 -19.15
N VAL A 174 -2.51 23.62 -18.05
CA VAL A 174 -2.86 24.59 -16.99
C VAL A 174 -1.61 25.04 -16.25
N ASN A 175 -0.73 24.10 -15.88
CA ASN A 175 0.52 24.39 -15.18
C ASN A 175 1.46 25.19 -16.08
N GLN A 176 1.62 24.75 -17.33
CA GLN A 176 2.44 25.44 -18.33
C GLN A 176 1.96 26.87 -18.62
N ALA A 177 0.67 27.17 -18.52
CA ALA A 177 0.16 28.51 -18.74
C ALA A 177 0.52 29.49 -17.61
N LEU A 178 0.60 29.01 -16.36
CA LEU A 178 0.91 29.85 -15.21
C LEU A 178 2.41 30.08 -15.04
N PHE A 179 3.22 29.02 -15.12
CA PHE A 179 4.64 29.06 -14.78
C PHE A 179 5.53 29.66 -15.88
N THR A 180 5.23 30.88 -16.36
CA THR A 180 6.06 31.57 -17.36
C THR A 180 7.37 32.07 -16.75
N PRO A 181 8.46 32.25 -17.53
CA PRO A 181 9.72 32.78 -17.01
C PRO A 181 9.57 34.08 -16.20
N GLU A 182 8.66 34.98 -16.62
CA GLU A 182 8.40 36.23 -15.91
C GLU A 182 7.77 36.00 -14.54
N TYR A 183 6.81 35.08 -14.45
CA TYR A 183 6.17 34.74 -13.18
C TYR A 183 7.15 34.02 -12.24
N LEU A 184 7.98 33.11 -12.76
CA LEU A 184 9.00 32.44 -11.95
C LEU A 184 10.02 33.43 -11.39
N ALA A 185 10.41 34.45 -12.17
CA ALA A 185 11.27 35.52 -11.67
C ALA A 185 10.60 36.35 -10.56
N GLU A 186 9.28 36.56 -10.61
CA GLU A 186 8.52 37.21 -9.53
C GLU A 186 8.52 36.36 -8.25
N VAL A 187 8.26 35.06 -8.37
CA VAL A 187 8.29 34.09 -7.26
C VAL A 187 9.68 34.06 -6.60
N ARG A 188 10.75 33.93 -7.40
CA ARG A 188 12.13 33.95 -6.91
C ARG A 188 12.50 35.27 -6.24
N ALA A 189 12.11 36.41 -6.81
CA ALA A 189 12.36 37.71 -6.21
C ALA A 189 11.68 37.88 -4.84
N ALA A 190 10.49 37.28 -4.65
CA ALA A 190 9.79 37.31 -3.37
C ALA A 190 10.52 36.49 -2.29
N GLN A 191 11.06 35.32 -2.65
CA GLN A 191 11.92 34.53 -1.78
C GLN A 191 13.23 35.27 -1.45
N ASP A 192 13.97 35.73 -2.46
CA ASP A 192 15.32 36.29 -2.31
C ASP A 192 15.31 37.60 -1.49
N ALA A 193 14.18 38.30 -1.46
CA ALA A 193 13.98 39.45 -0.60
C ALA A 193 14.03 39.10 0.90
N VAL A 194 13.82 37.82 1.26
CA VAL A 194 13.83 37.30 2.64
C VAL A 194 15.03 36.39 2.88
N ASN A 195 15.19 35.34 2.08
CA ASN A 195 16.31 34.40 2.19
C ASN A 195 16.83 33.98 0.80
N PRO A 196 17.92 34.58 0.30
CA PRO A 196 18.49 34.24 -1.00
C PRO A 196 19.22 32.88 -1.02
N ASP A 197 19.50 32.28 0.14
CA ASP A 197 20.17 30.97 0.25
C ASP A 197 19.17 29.81 0.27
N LEU A 198 17.86 30.07 0.31
CA LEU A 198 16.82 29.03 0.25
C LEU A 198 16.79 28.41 -1.16
N LYS A 199 16.95 27.09 -1.27
CA LYS A 199 16.91 26.42 -2.58
C LYS A 199 15.47 26.18 -3.06
N TRP A 200 15.24 26.30 -4.36
CA TRP A 200 13.96 26.04 -5.00
C TRP A 200 14.08 24.99 -6.11
N TYR A 201 13.31 23.91 -5.97
CA TYR A 201 13.25 22.80 -6.90
C TYR A 201 11.87 22.68 -7.57
N VAL A 202 11.82 21.94 -8.68
CA VAL A 202 10.56 21.56 -9.34
C VAL A 202 10.60 20.12 -9.82
N THR A 203 9.44 19.48 -9.83
CA THR A 203 9.31 18.13 -10.35
C THR A 203 9.11 18.15 -11.86
N LEU A 204 10.00 17.47 -12.59
CA LEU A 204 9.92 17.27 -14.04
C LEU A 204 10.11 15.79 -14.37
N TYR A 205 9.21 15.22 -15.16
CA TYR A 205 9.34 13.86 -15.65
C TYR A 205 10.39 13.76 -16.75
N HIS A 206 10.82 12.53 -17.07
CA HIS A 206 11.89 12.28 -18.03
C HIS A 206 11.70 13.00 -19.39
N GLY A 207 10.48 13.02 -19.94
CA GLY A 207 10.19 13.71 -21.21
C GLY A 207 10.17 15.25 -21.10
N GLU A 208 9.97 15.76 -19.89
CA GLU A 208 9.91 17.19 -19.59
C GLU A 208 11.30 17.77 -19.29
N ILE A 209 12.29 16.95 -18.91
CA ILE A 209 13.68 17.35 -18.75
C ILE A 209 14.33 17.47 -20.15
N ASN A 210 14.33 18.68 -20.69
CA ASN A 210 14.84 18.96 -22.03
C ASN A 210 15.39 20.41 -22.11
N PRO A 211 16.08 20.80 -23.19
CA PRO A 211 16.67 22.13 -23.28
C PRO A 211 15.66 23.29 -23.20
N GLU A 212 14.41 23.09 -23.60
CA GLU A 212 13.36 24.13 -23.53
C GLU A 212 12.92 24.37 -22.09
N SER A 213 12.65 23.31 -21.32
CA SER A 213 12.32 23.45 -19.90
C SER A 213 13.50 23.98 -19.09
N MET A 214 14.74 23.58 -19.40
CA MET A 214 15.93 24.16 -18.75
C MET A 214 16.05 25.65 -19.02
N ALA A 215 15.86 26.10 -20.26
CA ALA A 215 15.86 27.53 -20.59
C ALA A 215 14.73 28.30 -19.89
N ARG A 216 13.61 27.64 -19.60
CA ARG A 216 12.46 28.23 -18.89
C ARG A 216 12.76 28.49 -17.41
N ILE A 217 13.55 27.62 -16.77
CA ILE A 217 13.88 27.70 -15.34
C ILE A 217 15.26 28.33 -15.06
N ASP A 218 16.04 28.58 -16.10
CA ASP A 218 17.41 29.10 -16.03
C ASP A 218 17.51 30.40 -15.22
N GLY A 219 18.49 30.46 -14.32
CA GLY A 219 18.76 31.60 -13.46
C GLY A 219 17.70 31.90 -12.38
N VAL A 220 16.68 31.04 -12.23
CA VAL A 220 15.59 31.24 -11.28
C VAL A 220 15.46 30.07 -10.30
N LEU A 221 15.56 28.83 -10.78
CA LEU A 221 15.50 27.62 -9.98
C LEU A 221 16.89 27.00 -9.75
N ASP A 222 17.02 26.27 -8.65
CA ASP A 222 18.28 25.63 -8.23
C ASP A 222 18.37 24.17 -8.69
N GLY A 223 17.24 23.48 -8.92
CA GLY A 223 17.29 22.13 -9.46
C GLY A 223 15.96 21.49 -9.83
N VAL A 224 16.08 20.24 -10.28
CA VAL A 224 14.98 19.39 -10.73
C VAL A 224 14.89 18.15 -9.86
N ILE A 225 13.68 17.85 -9.40
CA ILE A 225 13.30 16.56 -8.84
C ILE A 225 12.81 15.69 -9.99
N TYR A 226 13.44 14.54 -10.19
CA TYR A 226 13.15 13.61 -11.26
C TYR A 226 12.48 12.35 -10.71
N PRO A 227 11.15 12.18 -10.90
CA PRO A 227 10.44 10.94 -10.61
C PRO A 227 10.86 9.86 -11.59
N TYR A 228 11.58 8.85 -11.08
CA TYR A 228 11.98 7.72 -11.90
C TYR A 228 10.82 6.74 -12.05
N ASN A 229 10.37 6.57 -13.30
CA ASN A 229 9.59 5.43 -13.74
C ASN A 229 10.21 4.82 -15.00
N SER A 230 10.21 3.50 -15.10
CA SER A 230 10.69 2.75 -16.26
C SER A 230 9.55 2.55 -17.27
N ILE A 231 9.17 3.62 -17.98
CA ILE A 231 8.06 3.60 -18.97
C ILE A 231 6.74 3.17 -18.32
N ALA A 232 6.22 4.03 -17.43
CA ALA A 232 4.98 3.78 -16.66
C ALA A 232 5.04 2.52 -15.77
N ASN A 233 6.23 2.20 -15.25
CA ASN A 233 6.45 1.10 -14.32
C ASN A 233 7.40 1.50 -13.19
N THR A 234 7.21 0.92 -12.01
CA THR A 234 7.99 1.20 -10.80
C THR A 234 8.52 -0.05 -10.12
N ILE A 235 8.56 -1.20 -10.81
CA ILE A 235 9.21 -2.42 -10.31
C ILE A 235 10.52 -2.77 -11.02
N ASP A 236 10.91 -1.97 -12.03
CA ASP A 236 12.10 -2.25 -12.85
C ASP A 236 13.19 -1.18 -12.69
N PRO A 237 14.32 -1.52 -12.05
CA PRO A 237 15.43 -0.60 -11.86
C PRO A 237 16.37 -0.54 -13.09
N THR A 238 16.13 -1.32 -14.14
CA THR A 238 17.12 -1.61 -15.20
C THR A 238 17.56 -0.37 -16.00
N GLU A 239 16.66 0.58 -16.22
CA GLU A 239 16.94 1.78 -17.02
C GLU A 239 17.46 2.97 -16.19
N LEU A 240 17.56 2.85 -14.87
CA LEU A 240 17.86 3.99 -13.99
C LEU A 240 19.10 4.77 -14.41
N GLU A 241 20.23 4.10 -14.62
CA GLU A 241 21.50 4.74 -14.97
C GLU A 241 21.40 5.50 -16.30
N TYR A 242 20.76 4.89 -17.30
CA TYR A 242 20.53 5.54 -18.60
C TYR A 242 19.62 6.77 -18.46
N ARG A 243 18.54 6.68 -17.65
CA ARG A 243 17.63 7.80 -17.41
C ARG A 243 18.29 8.94 -16.63
N LEU A 244 19.13 8.61 -15.65
CA LEU A 244 19.93 9.59 -14.92
C LEU A 244 20.95 10.28 -15.84
N ASP A 245 21.73 9.52 -16.61
CA ASP A 245 22.73 10.08 -17.53
C ASP A 245 22.08 11.02 -18.56
N THR A 246 20.94 10.64 -19.13
CA THR A 246 20.21 11.49 -20.09
C THR A 246 19.61 12.75 -19.46
N ALA A 247 19.12 12.68 -18.21
CA ALA A 247 18.71 13.86 -17.48
C ALA A 247 19.91 14.78 -17.19
N LEU A 248 21.04 14.21 -16.77
CA LEU A 248 22.27 14.94 -16.45
C LEU A 248 22.89 15.63 -17.67
N ASP A 249 22.82 15.02 -18.85
CA ASP A 249 23.26 15.62 -20.12
C ASP A 249 22.56 16.96 -20.43
N VAL A 250 21.39 17.17 -19.82
CA VAL A 250 20.57 18.38 -19.99
C VAL A 250 20.69 19.31 -18.78
N THR A 251 20.61 18.78 -17.55
CA THR A 251 20.62 19.60 -16.34
C THR A 251 22.00 20.15 -16.00
N GLN A 252 23.07 19.35 -16.17
CA GLN A 252 24.43 19.79 -15.79
C GLN A 252 24.93 20.99 -16.62
N PRO A 253 24.78 21.03 -17.96
CA PRO A 253 25.18 22.21 -18.73
C PRO A 253 24.34 23.45 -18.40
N ALA A 254 23.10 23.27 -17.94
CA ALA A 254 22.23 24.34 -17.47
C ALA A 254 22.53 24.76 -16.02
N GLY A 255 23.48 24.10 -15.34
CA GLY A 255 23.82 24.39 -13.95
C GLY A 255 22.72 24.01 -12.95
N GLN A 256 21.77 23.16 -13.35
CA GLN A 256 20.66 22.71 -12.53
C GLN A 256 21.05 21.47 -11.72
N GLU A 257 20.77 21.48 -10.42
CA GLU A 257 20.89 20.29 -9.58
C GLU A 257 19.87 19.23 -9.99
N LEU A 258 20.21 17.95 -9.78
CA LEU A 258 19.31 16.84 -10.06
C LEU A 258 19.09 16.02 -8.80
N VAL A 259 17.83 15.78 -8.46
CA VAL A 259 17.40 14.98 -7.31
C VAL A 259 16.60 13.80 -7.85
N LEU A 260 16.97 12.58 -7.47
CA LEU A 260 16.24 11.39 -7.86
C LEU A 260 15.06 11.17 -6.91
N LEU A 261 13.84 11.05 -7.43
CA LEU A 261 12.67 10.59 -6.68
C LEU A 261 12.35 9.15 -7.07
N VAL A 262 12.27 8.28 -6.06
CA VAL A 262 12.05 6.83 -6.21
C VAL A 262 10.69 6.48 -5.60
N TYR A 263 9.80 5.87 -6.39
CA TYR A 263 8.55 5.31 -5.89
C TYR A 263 8.81 4.07 -5.04
N ASN A 264 8.54 4.13 -3.75
CA ASN A 264 8.69 2.99 -2.84
C ASN A 264 7.35 2.47 -2.30
N GLY A 265 6.27 3.19 -2.56
CA GLY A 265 4.93 2.71 -2.36
C GLY A 265 4.20 2.59 -3.69
N ARG A 266 2.91 2.31 -3.60
CA ARG A 266 2.01 2.18 -4.74
C ARG A 266 2.15 3.34 -5.73
N PHE A 267 2.22 3.01 -7.02
CA PHE A 267 2.25 3.97 -8.13
C PHE A 267 1.00 3.78 -8.99
N LEU A 268 0.27 4.87 -9.26
CA LEU A 268 -1.07 4.82 -9.85
C LEU A 268 -1.12 4.29 -11.28
N ASP A 269 -0.01 4.36 -12.04
CA ASP A 269 0.03 3.84 -13.42
C ASP A 269 0.68 2.45 -13.52
N GLY A 270 1.18 1.90 -12.40
CA GLY A 270 1.87 0.61 -12.35
C GLY A 270 0.92 -0.55 -12.05
N THR A 271 0.93 -1.59 -12.89
CA THR A 271 0.16 -2.83 -12.70
C THR A 271 0.65 -3.65 -11.49
N ILE A 272 1.93 -3.53 -11.15
CA ILE A 272 2.57 -4.21 -10.02
C ILE A 272 3.20 -3.15 -9.12
N HIS A 273 3.09 -3.34 -7.82
CA HIS A 273 3.58 -2.39 -6.83
C HIS A 273 5.09 -2.59 -6.54
N PRO A 274 5.84 -1.50 -6.29
CA PRO A 274 7.20 -1.60 -5.76
C PRO A 274 7.24 -2.47 -4.50
N ASP A 275 8.25 -3.32 -4.41
CA ASP A 275 8.53 -4.12 -3.23
C ASP A 275 9.95 -3.86 -2.71
N GLU A 276 10.35 -4.59 -1.68
CA GLU A 276 11.65 -4.44 -1.05
C GLU A 276 12.83 -4.70 -2.02
N ARG A 277 12.66 -5.59 -3.01
CA ARG A 277 13.72 -5.90 -3.98
C ARG A 277 13.96 -4.72 -4.91
N TYR A 278 12.88 -4.08 -5.36
CA TYR A 278 12.98 -2.87 -6.17
C TYR A 278 13.62 -1.72 -5.38
N ALA A 279 13.15 -1.46 -4.15
CA ALA A 279 13.68 -0.40 -3.30
C ALA A 279 15.20 -0.56 -3.09
N ALA A 280 15.65 -1.76 -2.72
CA ALA A 280 17.07 -2.06 -2.57
C ALA A 280 17.85 -1.85 -3.87
N ALA A 281 17.35 -2.37 -4.99
CA ALA A 281 18.05 -2.32 -6.28
C ALA A 281 18.20 -0.89 -6.84
N VAL A 282 17.18 -0.04 -6.68
CA VAL A 282 17.26 1.36 -7.14
C VAL A 282 18.25 2.14 -6.30
N LEU A 283 18.26 1.96 -4.97
CA LEU A 283 19.25 2.61 -4.10
C LEU A 283 20.66 2.13 -4.43
N ASP A 284 20.88 0.82 -4.59
CA ASP A 284 22.21 0.30 -4.98
C ASP A 284 22.74 0.92 -6.28
N ARG A 285 21.88 1.13 -7.29
CA ARG A 285 22.25 1.75 -8.57
C ARG A 285 22.41 3.27 -8.49
N ALA A 286 21.66 3.95 -7.62
CA ALA A 286 21.75 5.39 -7.44
C ALA A 286 23.02 5.80 -6.66
N GLU A 287 23.53 4.93 -5.78
CA GLU A 287 24.64 5.24 -4.87
C GLU A 287 25.87 5.89 -5.54
N PRO A 288 26.39 5.38 -6.68
CA PRO A 288 27.54 6.01 -7.34
C PRO A 288 27.26 7.44 -7.81
N TYR A 289 26.03 7.74 -8.24
CA TYR A 289 25.66 9.09 -8.68
C TYR A 289 25.62 10.07 -7.50
N VAL A 290 25.15 9.61 -6.35
CA VAL A 290 25.13 10.39 -5.10
C VAL A 290 26.56 10.62 -4.61
N ARG A 291 27.38 9.57 -4.51
CA ARG A 291 28.75 9.67 -3.97
C ARG A 291 29.67 10.55 -4.83
N ASP A 292 29.52 10.49 -6.15
CA ASP A 292 30.29 11.34 -7.06
C ASP A 292 29.75 12.78 -7.15
N GLY A 293 28.63 13.09 -6.46
CA GLY A 293 27.99 14.42 -6.47
C GLY A 293 27.32 14.78 -7.79
N ARG A 294 26.97 13.78 -8.62
CA ARG A 294 26.25 14.01 -9.87
C ARG A 294 24.76 14.27 -9.65
N ILE A 295 24.19 13.68 -8.60
CA ILE A 295 22.85 14.01 -8.10
C ILE A 295 22.95 14.48 -6.66
N THR A 296 22.16 15.49 -6.29
CA THR A 296 22.19 16.12 -4.98
C THR A 296 21.42 15.31 -3.94
N GLY A 297 20.38 14.55 -4.34
CA GLY A 297 19.61 13.82 -3.35
C GLY A 297 18.82 12.66 -3.91
N VAL A 298 18.30 11.86 -2.97
CA VAL A 298 17.36 10.77 -3.23
C VAL A 298 16.14 10.96 -2.34
N ILE A 299 14.95 10.99 -2.94
CA ILE A 299 13.66 11.08 -2.26
C ILE A 299 12.97 9.71 -2.37
N ALA A 300 12.70 9.07 -1.24
CA ALA A 300 11.87 7.88 -1.16
C ALA A 300 10.39 8.31 -1.11
N TYR A 301 9.77 8.44 -2.27
CA TYR A 301 8.36 8.76 -2.40
C TYR A 301 7.50 7.59 -1.95
N ALA A 302 6.47 7.88 -1.16
CA ALA A 302 5.59 6.89 -0.56
C ALA A 302 6.33 5.88 0.34
N GLY A 303 7.45 6.29 0.94
CA GLY A 303 8.14 5.48 1.95
C GLY A 303 7.21 5.18 3.13
N PRO A 304 6.93 3.91 3.47
CA PRO A 304 5.94 3.58 4.49
C PRO A 304 6.33 4.08 5.90
N MET A 305 5.45 4.84 6.54
CA MET A 305 5.59 5.38 7.90
C MET A 305 4.63 4.74 8.93
N GLU A 306 3.51 4.15 8.53
CA GLU A 306 2.58 3.42 9.43
C GLU A 306 2.81 1.91 9.32
N LEU A 307 3.80 1.39 10.06
CA LEU A 307 4.23 -0.02 9.95
C LEU A 307 3.36 -1.03 10.72
N ASP A 308 2.35 -0.54 11.44
CA ASP A 308 1.28 -1.34 12.05
C ASP A 308 0.18 -1.73 11.04
N LYS A 309 0.19 -1.12 9.85
CA LYS A 309 -0.69 -1.50 8.73
C LYS A 309 -0.03 -2.56 7.87
N HIS A 310 -0.79 -3.61 7.55
CA HIS A 310 -0.36 -4.59 6.55
C HIS A 310 -0.56 -4.08 5.12
N ALA A 311 0.10 -4.72 4.17
CA ALA A 311 -0.21 -4.56 2.75
C ALA A 311 -1.70 -4.84 2.49
N PRO A 312 -2.36 -4.13 1.56
CA PRO A 312 -3.77 -4.39 1.29
C PRO A 312 -4.05 -5.84 0.92
N SER A 313 -5.10 -6.43 1.49
CA SER A 313 -5.49 -7.82 1.19
C SER A 313 -5.82 -7.99 -0.30
N TRP A 314 -6.34 -6.92 -0.92
CA TRP A 314 -6.54 -6.79 -2.37
C TRP A 314 -5.28 -7.03 -3.21
N ASP A 315 -4.08 -6.80 -2.67
CA ASP A 315 -2.82 -7.03 -3.38
C ASP A 315 -2.42 -8.52 -3.44
N PHE A 316 -3.24 -9.42 -2.86
CA PHE A 316 -3.01 -10.86 -2.92
C PHE A 316 -3.49 -11.45 -4.25
N TRP A 317 -2.53 -11.98 -5.03
CA TRP A 317 -2.81 -12.54 -6.36
C TRP A 317 -2.58 -14.05 -6.48
N GLY A 318 -1.97 -14.72 -5.50
CA GLY A 318 -1.71 -16.17 -5.57
C GLY A 318 -3.00 -16.99 -5.66
N ARG A 319 -2.96 -18.17 -6.30
CA ARG A 319 -4.06 -19.14 -6.22
C ARG A 319 -3.88 -20.04 -5.01
N SER A 320 -2.66 -20.52 -4.81
CA SER A 320 -2.24 -21.26 -3.64
C SER A 320 -0.94 -20.66 -3.10
N GLY A 321 -0.65 -20.87 -1.82
CA GLY A 321 0.48 -20.19 -1.16
C GLY A 321 0.37 -18.66 -1.25
N ASN A 322 1.49 -17.96 -1.35
CA ASN A 322 1.55 -16.50 -1.40
C ASN A 322 2.13 -15.96 -2.72
N GLY A 323 2.63 -16.84 -3.59
CA GLY A 323 3.31 -16.50 -4.82
C GLY A 323 2.43 -16.58 -6.07
N SER A 324 2.78 -15.84 -7.11
CA SER A 324 2.34 -16.10 -8.48
C SER A 324 3.34 -15.52 -9.48
N LEU A 325 3.40 -16.11 -10.68
CA LEU A 325 4.05 -15.47 -11.82
C LEU A 325 3.10 -14.45 -12.43
N SER A 326 3.57 -13.22 -12.61
CA SER A 326 2.95 -12.15 -13.38
C SER A 326 3.70 -11.94 -14.68
N LEU A 327 2.98 -11.91 -15.79
CA LEU A 327 3.47 -11.49 -17.10
C LEU A 327 2.59 -10.34 -17.56
N SER A 328 3.01 -9.10 -17.29
CA SER A 328 2.17 -7.93 -17.48
C SER A 328 2.66 -6.95 -18.53
N VAL A 329 1.75 -6.08 -18.97
CA VAL A 329 2.02 -4.87 -19.74
C VAL A 329 1.45 -3.68 -18.98
N SER A 330 2.28 -2.65 -18.80
CA SER A 330 1.92 -1.45 -18.05
C SER A 330 0.74 -0.71 -18.69
N ASN A 331 0.12 0.21 -17.94
CA ASN A 331 -0.95 1.04 -18.48
C ASN A 331 -0.41 2.07 -19.49
N HIS A 332 -1.26 2.48 -20.44
CA HIS A 332 -0.98 3.55 -21.41
C HIS A 332 0.28 3.37 -22.29
N VAL A 333 0.82 2.16 -22.40
CA VAL A 333 1.97 1.86 -23.27
C VAL A 333 1.56 1.01 -24.47
N SER A 334 2.18 1.29 -25.62
CA SER A 334 2.01 0.48 -26.82
C SER A 334 3.02 -0.66 -26.88
N THR A 335 2.68 -1.76 -27.56
CA THR A 335 3.60 -2.89 -27.80
C THR A 335 3.73 -3.19 -29.30
N ALA A 336 4.79 -3.88 -29.69
CA ALA A 336 5.04 -4.27 -31.07
C ALA A 336 4.55 -5.69 -31.34
N SER A 337 4.18 -6.00 -32.59
CA SER A 337 3.93 -7.39 -32.98
C SER A 337 5.20 -8.23 -32.78
N GLY A 338 5.04 -9.40 -32.18
CA GLY A 338 6.11 -10.31 -31.80
C GLY A 338 6.72 -10.05 -30.43
N SER A 339 6.30 -9.00 -29.71
CA SER A 339 6.82 -8.73 -28.37
C SER A 339 6.31 -9.73 -27.32
N PHE A 340 7.06 -9.91 -26.23
CA PHE A 340 6.71 -10.86 -25.18
C PHE A 340 7.27 -10.50 -23.79
N ALA A 341 6.57 -11.01 -22.77
CA ALA A 341 7.09 -11.25 -21.41
C ALA A 341 7.10 -12.76 -21.17
N ALA A 342 8.16 -13.29 -20.54
CA ALA A 342 8.34 -14.72 -20.36
C ALA A 342 9.02 -15.08 -19.03
N ALA A 343 8.79 -16.32 -18.59
CA ALA A 343 9.52 -16.96 -17.50
C ALA A 343 9.92 -18.38 -17.91
N SER A 344 11.20 -18.71 -17.76
CA SER A 344 11.78 -19.98 -18.19
C SER A 344 12.43 -20.75 -17.04
N GLN A 345 12.30 -22.07 -17.05
CA GLN A 345 13.01 -22.96 -16.14
C GLN A 345 13.59 -24.16 -16.91
N VAL A 346 14.81 -24.56 -16.55
CA VAL A 346 15.36 -25.86 -16.98
C VAL A 346 14.78 -26.94 -16.06
N VAL A 347 13.93 -27.81 -16.62
CA VAL A 347 13.29 -28.91 -15.91
C VAL A 347 14.07 -30.21 -16.13
N SER A 348 14.09 -31.07 -15.12
CA SER A 348 14.56 -32.45 -15.27
C SER A 348 13.46 -33.30 -15.87
N VAL A 349 13.79 -34.17 -16.83
CA VAL A 349 12.84 -35.03 -17.54
C VAL A 349 13.17 -36.48 -17.26
N ASP A 350 12.17 -37.29 -16.91
CA ASP A 350 12.33 -38.74 -16.84
C ASP A 350 12.17 -39.34 -18.25
N PRO A 351 13.25 -39.78 -18.91
CA PRO A 351 13.16 -40.34 -20.25
C PRO A 351 12.34 -41.63 -20.28
N ALA A 352 12.23 -42.35 -19.16
CA ALA A 352 11.47 -43.59 -19.05
C ALA A 352 9.96 -43.38 -18.80
N ALA A 353 9.54 -42.16 -18.45
CA ALA A 353 8.13 -41.85 -18.24
C ALA A 353 7.34 -41.99 -19.56
N ALA A 354 6.29 -42.82 -19.53
CA ALA A 354 5.45 -43.11 -20.68
C ALA A 354 4.62 -41.89 -21.15
N THR A 355 4.28 -41.00 -20.22
CA THR A 355 3.56 -39.75 -20.46
C THR A 355 4.31 -38.63 -19.76
N LYS A 356 4.42 -37.47 -20.42
CA LYS A 356 5.03 -36.27 -19.85
C LYS A 356 4.05 -35.12 -19.98
N THR A 357 3.56 -34.59 -18.86
CA THR A 357 2.54 -33.52 -18.87
C THR A 357 2.91 -32.40 -17.94
N LEU A 358 2.59 -31.17 -18.34
CA LEU A 358 2.70 -29.97 -17.51
C LEU A 358 1.28 -29.51 -17.16
N SER A 359 0.98 -29.43 -15.86
CA SER A 359 -0.28 -28.91 -15.34
C SER A 359 -0.01 -27.58 -14.63
N PHE A 360 -0.88 -26.59 -14.79
CA PHE A 360 -0.74 -25.27 -14.18
C PHE A 360 -2.09 -24.55 -14.13
N SER A 361 -2.16 -23.55 -13.26
CA SER A 361 -3.26 -22.61 -13.12
C SER A 361 -2.92 -21.32 -13.84
N HIS A 362 -3.87 -20.72 -14.55
CA HIS A 362 -3.71 -19.36 -15.11
C HIS A 362 -4.97 -18.52 -14.92
N ARG A 363 -4.80 -17.20 -14.84
CA ARG A 363 -5.87 -16.21 -14.69
C ARG A 363 -5.57 -14.98 -15.54
N ASP A 364 -6.59 -14.49 -16.23
CA ASP A 364 -6.56 -13.27 -17.05
C ASP A 364 -7.52 -12.25 -16.43
N PRO A 365 -7.02 -11.24 -15.70
CA PRO A 365 -7.82 -10.31 -14.92
C PRO A 365 -8.30 -9.08 -15.70
N ASP A 366 -8.24 -9.04 -17.04
CA ASP A 366 -8.83 -7.92 -17.82
C ASP A 366 -9.86 -8.41 -18.85
N GLU A 367 -11.05 -7.78 -18.91
CA GLU A 367 -12.16 -8.13 -19.81
C GLU A 367 -11.86 -7.86 -21.28
N GLY A 368 -10.82 -7.07 -21.57
CA GLY A 368 -10.80 -6.25 -22.78
C GLY A 368 -9.93 -6.70 -23.94
N GLY A 369 -9.21 -7.83 -23.84
CA GLY A 369 -8.36 -8.30 -24.92
C GLY A 369 -9.11 -8.33 -26.27
N LEU A 370 -8.43 -8.02 -27.37
CA LEU A 370 -9.00 -8.22 -28.69
C LEU A 370 -8.60 -9.61 -29.21
N PRO A 371 -9.56 -10.41 -29.73
CA PRO A 371 -9.22 -11.68 -30.36
C PRO A 371 -8.12 -11.52 -31.41
N GLY A 372 -7.08 -12.34 -31.32
CA GLY A 372 -5.93 -12.35 -32.23
C GLY A 372 -4.78 -11.40 -31.88
N TYR A 373 -4.82 -10.73 -30.71
CA TYR A 373 -3.76 -9.81 -30.28
C TYR A 373 -2.75 -10.47 -29.35
N GLN A 374 -3.20 -10.93 -28.20
CA GLN A 374 -2.35 -11.43 -27.14
C GLN A 374 -2.64 -12.92 -26.88
N PHE A 375 -1.57 -13.68 -26.63
CA PHE A 375 -1.63 -15.13 -26.47
C PHE A 375 -0.81 -15.56 -25.27
N LYS A 376 -1.38 -16.46 -24.47
CA LYS A 376 -0.65 -17.22 -23.47
C LYS A 376 -0.08 -18.48 -24.10
N GLN A 377 1.19 -18.75 -23.84
CA GLN A 377 1.95 -19.82 -24.50
C GLN A 377 2.79 -20.62 -23.51
N VAL A 378 2.93 -21.92 -23.82
CA VAL A 378 3.95 -22.80 -23.25
C VAL A 378 4.91 -23.19 -24.36
N LEU A 379 6.20 -23.07 -24.08
CA LEU A 379 7.26 -23.48 -25.00
C LEU A 379 8.15 -24.54 -24.35
N VAL A 380 8.65 -25.46 -25.17
CA VAL A 380 9.70 -26.42 -24.83
C VAL A 380 10.89 -26.17 -25.74
N ASN A 381 12.05 -25.84 -25.16
CA ASN A 381 13.27 -25.50 -25.89
C ASN A 381 13.07 -24.43 -26.98
N GLY A 382 12.18 -23.47 -26.72
CA GLY A 382 11.86 -22.37 -27.64
C GLY A 382 10.81 -22.70 -28.70
N GLU A 383 10.31 -23.94 -28.77
CA GLU A 383 9.20 -24.31 -29.65
C GLU A 383 7.85 -24.23 -28.91
N VAL A 384 6.86 -23.59 -29.53
CA VAL A 384 5.51 -23.44 -28.96
C VAL A 384 4.79 -24.79 -29.00
N VAL A 385 4.44 -25.30 -27.82
CA VAL A 385 3.71 -26.58 -27.64
C VAL A 385 2.27 -26.37 -27.20
N TRP A 386 1.95 -25.18 -26.67
CA TRP A 386 0.60 -24.75 -26.35
C TRP A 386 0.46 -23.24 -26.60
N ASN A 387 -0.69 -22.85 -27.14
CA ASN A 387 -1.00 -21.48 -27.52
C ASN A 387 -2.50 -21.24 -27.41
N GLN A 388 -2.89 -20.29 -26.58
CA GLN A 388 -4.28 -19.90 -26.39
C GLN A 388 -4.39 -18.38 -26.41
N ASP A 389 -5.45 -17.88 -27.03
CA ASP A 389 -5.79 -16.46 -27.01
C ASP A 389 -6.24 -16.08 -25.59
N ILE A 390 -5.86 -14.91 -25.09
CA ILE A 390 -6.26 -14.45 -23.74
C ILE A 390 -7.78 -14.32 -23.61
N VAL A 391 -8.49 -14.05 -24.70
CA VAL A 391 -9.96 -13.89 -24.71
C VAL A 391 -10.72 -15.22 -24.80
N ALA A 392 -10.01 -16.35 -24.82
CA ALA A 392 -10.63 -17.66 -25.02
C ALA A 392 -11.38 -18.17 -23.78
N ASP A 393 -11.10 -17.59 -22.63
CA ASP A 393 -11.53 -18.08 -21.33
C ASP A 393 -12.45 -17.09 -20.62
N ALA A 394 -13.09 -17.55 -19.54
CA ALA A 394 -13.83 -16.66 -18.66
C ALA A 394 -12.85 -15.69 -17.98
N HIS A 395 -13.24 -14.41 -17.99
CA HIS A 395 -12.49 -13.36 -17.35
C HIS A 395 -12.32 -13.59 -15.84
N ASP A 396 -11.18 -13.14 -15.33
CA ASP A 396 -10.85 -13.04 -13.91
C ASP A 396 -10.99 -14.33 -13.09
N THR A 397 -10.89 -15.48 -13.75
CA THR A 397 -11.07 -16.78 -13.14
C THR A 397 -9.79 -17.60 -13.24
N TRP A 398 -9.42 -18.27 -12.16
CA TRP A 398 -8.35 -19.27 -12.19
C TRP A 398 -8.80 -20.53 -12.93
N ILE A 399 -8.03 -20.92 -13.95
CA ILE A 399 -8.32 -22.05 -14.82
C ILE A 399 -7.19 -23.05 -14.79
N ASP A 400 -7.54 -24.31 -14.49
CA ASP A 400 -6.62 -25.44 -14.56
C ASP A 400 -6.40 -25.89 -16.00
N THR A 401 -5.14 -25.97 -16.42
CA THR A 401 -4.75 -26.45 -17.75
C THR A 401 -3.70 -27.53 -17.65
N THR A 402 -3.78 -28.52 -18.53
CA THR A 402 -2.76 -29.56 -18.67
C THR A 402 -2.36 -29.71 -20.13
N VAL A 403 -1.06 -29.60 -20.39
CA VAL A 403 -0.46 -29.72 -21.71
C VAL A 403 0.33 -31.03 -21.80
N ASP A 404 0.07 -31.82 -22.85
CA ASP A 404 0.86 -33.01 -23.15
C ASP A 404 2.17 -32.61 -23.84
N LEU A 405 3.28 -32.93 -23.19
CA LEU A 405 4.64 -32.63 -23.62
C LEU A 405 5.40 -33.89 -24.07
N THR A 406 4.72 -35.04 -24.16
CA THR A 406 5.36 -36.36 -24.37
C THR A 406 6.24 -36.39 -25.61
N ASP A 407 5.76 -35.87 -26.75
CA ASP A 407 6.51 -35.84 -28.00
C ASP A 407 7.64 -34.80 -27.96
N ALA A 408 7.38 -33.60 -27.41
CA ALA A 408 8.36 -32.52 -27.31
C ALA A 408 9.54 -32.85 -26.37
N LEU A 409 9.31 -33.74 -25.40
CA LEU A 409 10.30 -34.18 -24.42
C LEU A 409 10.85 -35.59 -24.70
N ALA A 410 10.54 -36.18 -25.85
CA ALA A 410 10.93 -37.54 -26.19
C ALA A 410 12.46 -37.71 -26.21
N GLY A 411 12.97 -38.62 -25.38
CA GLY A 411 14.41 -38.93 -25.30
C GLY A 411 15.26 -37.88 -24.60
N LEU A 412 14.64 -36.81 -24.07
CA LEU A 412 15.33 -35.78 -23.30
C LEU A 412 15.43 -36.17 -21.83
N THR A 413 16.49 -35.68 -21.18
CA THR A 413 16.72 -35.78 -19.73
C THR A 413 16.62 -34.41 -19.05
N GLU A 414 16.69 -33.35 -19.84
CA GLU A 414 16.49 -31.96 -19.44
C GLU A 414 15.82 -31.21 -20.59
N ALA A 415 15.05 -30.18 -20.28
CA ALA A 415 14.49 -29.27 -21.27
C ALA A 415 14.23 -27.91 -20.62
N THR A 416 14.18 -26.85 -21.43
CA THR A 416 13.70 -25.54 -20.96
C THR A 416 12.20 -25.45 -21.21
N VAL A 417 11.42 -25.32 -20.14
CA VAL A 417 9.99 -24.97 -20.21
C VAL A 417 9.87 -23.46 -20.04
N THR A 418 9.01 -22.82 -20.83
CA THR A 418 8.79 -21.36 -20.78
C THR A 418 7.31 -21.04 -20.83
N PHE A 419 6.85 -20.22 -19.89
CA PHE A 419 5.58 -19.51 -20.00
C PHE A 419 5.80 -18.16 -20.67
N ARG A 420 4.88 -17.75 -21.54
CA ARG A 420 5.01 -16.50 -22.30
C ARG A 420 3.67 -15.82 -22.55
N LEU A 421 3.58 -14.54 -22.22
CA LEU A 421 2.59 -13.62 -22.79
C LEU A 421 3.16 -13.09 -24.10
N PHE A 422 2.50 -13.40 -25.21
CA PHE A 422 2.98 -13.11 -26.56
C PHE A 422 2.02 -12.21 -27.33
N HIS A 423 2.54 -11.13 -27.90
CA HIS A 423 1.76 -10.15 -28.65
C HIS A 423 1.83 -10.48 -30.13
N GLN A 424 0.96 -11.38 -30.60
CA GLN A 424 0.82 -11.69 -32.02
C GLN A 424 0.55 -10.42 -32.84
N THR A 425 -0.33 -9.56 -32.31
CA THR A 425 -0.55 -8.21 -32.81
C THR A 425 -0.25 -7.23 -31.69
N GLY A 426 0.51 -6.17 -31.99
CA GLY A 426 0.81 -5.11 -31.02
C GLY A 426 -0.45 -4.39 -30.57
N ILE A 427 -0.45 -3.93 -29.32
CA ILE A 427 -1.55 -3.18 -28.71
C ILE A 427 -1.18 -1.71 -28.54
N GLY A 428 -2.19 -0.84 -28.45
CA GLY A 428 -1.98 0.60 -28.30
C GLY A 428 -1.89 1.08 -26.85
N TRP A 429 -2.79 0.60 -25.98
CA TRP A 429 -2.95 1.12 -24.62
C TRP A 429 -3.51 0.10 -23.61
N TRP A 430 -3.74 -1.16 -24.00
CA TRP A 430 -4.43 -2.13 -23.16
C TRP A 430 -3.50 -2.75 -22.11
N PRO A 431 -3.62 -2.41 -20.81
CA PRO A 431 -2.91 -3.15 -19.78
C PRO A 431 -3.40 -4.61 -19.78
N HIS A 432 -2.57 -5.52 -19.28
CA HIS A 432 -2.95 -6.91 -19.03
C HIS A 432 -1.94 -7.48 -18.05
N ASP A 433 -2.37 -8.37 -17.17
CA ASP A 433 -1.50 -9.12 -16.29
C ASP A 433 -1.83 -10.61 -16.30
N LEU A 434 -1.11 -11.40 -17.12
CA LEU A 434 -1.32 -12.85 -17.13
C LEU A 434 -0.69 -13.45 -15.87
N ARG A 435 -1.53 -14.05 -15.02
CA ARG A 435 -1.10 -14.71 -13.79
C ARG A 435 -1.01 -16.22 -13.98
N ILE A 436 0.06 -16.84 -13.46
CA ILE A 436 0.29 -18.29 -13.51
C ILE A 436 0.72 -18.80 -12.14
N ASP A 437 0.18 -19.96 -11.74
CA ASP A 437 0.46 -20.59 -10.45
C ASP A 437 0.30 -22.13 -10.51
N ASP A 438 0.59 -22.84 -9.43
CA ASP A 438 0.42 -24.29 -9.25
C ASP A 438 1.05 -25.16 -10.37
N VAL A 439 2.22 -24.78 -10.86
CA VAL A 439 2.89 -25.49 -11.95
C VAL A 439 3.45 -26.83 -11.46
N THR A 440 2.94 -27.91 -12.02
CA THR A 440 3.34 -29.28 -11.68
C THR A 440 3.64 -30.11 -12.93
N GLY A 441 4.55 -31.08 -12.78
CA GLY A 441 4.97 -31.98 -13.86
C GLY A 441 4.70 -33.44 -13.53
N SER A 442 4.23 -34.20 -14.51
CA SER A 442 4.24 -35.67 -14.49
C SER A 442 5.24 -36.16 -15.53
N GLY A 443 6.23 -36.96 -15.14
CA GLY A 443 7.35 -37.35 -16.02
C GLY A 443 8.42 -36.27 -16.24
N LEU A 444 8.29 -35.14 -15.55
CA LEU A 444 9.28 -34.07 -15.43
C LEU A 444 9.18 -33.45 -14.03
N THR A 445 10.23 -32.77 -13.57
CA THR A 445 10.29 -32.09 -12.28
C THR A 445 10.38 -30.59 -12.50
N VAL A 446 9.42 -29.86 -11.92
CA VAL A 446 9.39 -28.40 -11.82
C VAL A 446 9.73 -28.03 -10.38
N VAL A 447 10.63 -27.06 -10.21
CA VAL A 447 10.98 -26.45 -8.93
C VAL A 447 10.24 -25.12 -8.82
N ASN A 448 9.84 -24.73 -7.61
CA ASN A 448 9.18 -23.46 -7.36
C ASN A 448 7.95 -23.23 -8.29
N GLY A 449 7.13 -24.27 -8.45
CA GLY A 449 5.95 -24.23 -9.33
C GLY A 449 4.82 -23.33 -8.80
N GLY A 450 4.81 -23.03 -7.50
CA GLY A 450 3.91 -22.06 -6.88
C GLY A 450 4.50 -20.65 -6.75
N PHE A 451 5.70 -20.40 -7.28
CA PHE A 451 6.32 -19.07 -7.29
C PHE A 451 6.49 -18.41 -5.89
N GLU A 452 6.65 -19.20 -4.85
CA GLU A 452 6.78 -18.76 -3.44
C GLU A 452 8.11 -18.06 -3.14
N THR A 453 9.04 -18.08 -4.10
CA THR A 453 10.31 -17.38 -4.02
C THR A 453 10.63 -16.75 -5.36
N PRO A 454 11.41 -15.65 -5.39
CA PRO A 454 11.76 -14.99 -6.65
C PRO A 454 12.84 -15.71 -7.46
N SER A 455 13.26 -16.92 -7.05
CA SER A 455 14.31 -17.71 -7.70
C SER A 455 13.76 -18.80 -8.63
N ASP A 456 14.66 -19.58 -9.21
CA ASP A 456 14.41 -20.80 -10.00
C ASP A 456 13.81 -20.60 -11.39
N TRP A 457 13.13 -19.48 -11.62
CA TRP A 457 12.68 -19.05 -12.95
C TRP A 457 13.53 -17.88 -13.46
N THR A 458 13.94 -17.95 -14.72
CA THR A 458 14.61 -16.85 -15.43
C THR A 458 13.55 -16.01 -16.15
N LEU A 459 13.44 -14.74 -15.79
CA LEU A 459 12.51 -13.80 -16.39
C LEU A 459 13.14 -13.16 -17.64
N ASP A 460 12.38 -13.04 -18.73
CA ASP A 460 12.83 -12.46 -20.00
C ASP A 460 11.71 -11.64 -20.66
N ARG A 461 12.10 -10.66 -21.46
CA ARG A 461 11.16 -9.78 -22.17
C ARG A 461 11.81 -9.19 -23.41
N SER A 462 10.98 -8.86 -24.40
CA SER A 462 11.44 -8.23 -25.64
C SER A 462 11.47 -6.70 -25.60
N GLY A 463 10.93 -6.08 -24.55
CA GLY A 463 10.83 -4.63 -24.44
C GLY A 463 10.50 -4.14 -23.02
N PRO A 464 10.87 -2.90 -22.67
CA PRO A 464 10.73 -2.34 -21.31
C PRO A 464 9.29 -2.05 -20.88
N ASN A 465 8.34 -2.06 -21.80
CA ASN A 465 6.88 -1.94 -21.60
C ASN A 465 6.22 -3.26 -21.12
N LEU A 466 6.97 -4.35 -21.06
CA LEU A 466 6.52 -5.67 -20.64
C LEU A 466 7.23 -6.06 -19.35
N GLN A 467 6.49 -6.52 -18.35
CA GLN A 467 7.00 -6.76 -17.00
C GLN A 467 6.74 -8.21 -16.57
N PRO A 468 7.69 -9.13 -16.80
CA PRO A 468 7.68 -10.41 -16.13
C PRO A 468 8.10 -10.20 -14.66
N TYR A 469 7.33 -10.74 -13.72
CA TYR A 469 7.61 -10.63 -12.30
C TYR A 469 7.15 -11.86 -11.53
N ILE A 470 7.90 -12.24 -10.49
CA ILE A 470 7.40 -13.18 -9.49
C ILE A 470 6.92 -12.34 -8.31
N ASP A 471 5.60 -12.27 -8.16
CA ASP A 471 4.93 -11.49 -7.14
C ASP A 471 4.64 -12.38 -5.94
N VAL A 472 5.18 -11.99 -4.78
CA VAL A 472 4.97 -12.70 -3.52
C VAL A 472 4.28 -11.73 -2.56
N TYR A 473 3.12 -12.14 -2.08
CA TYR A 473 2.37 -11.36 -1.12
C TYR A 473 2.98 -11.52 0.28
N HIS A 474 3.22 -10.37 0.91
CA HIS A 474 3.72 -10.27 2.27
C HIS A 474 2.85 -9.25 3.03
N PRO A 475 2.12 -9.67 4.09
CA PRO A 475 1.40 -8.72 4.93
C PRO A 475 2.32 -7.60 5.47
N ASP A 476 3.57 -7.92 5.80
CA ASP A 476 4.58 -6.96 6.29
C ASP A 476 5.34 -6.22 5.18
N ARG A 477 4.90 -6.26 3.92
CA ARG A 477 5.56 -5.57 2.79
C ARG A 477 5.89 -4.09 3.09
N PRO A 478 5.01 -3.27 3.72
CA PRO A 478 5.37 -1.90 4.09
C PRO A 478 6.63 -1.83 4.98
N THR A 479 6.77 -2.76 5.94
CA THR A 479 7.94 -2.83 6.82
C THR A 479 9.19 -3.32 6.08
N ARG A 480 9.03 -4.27 5.14
CA ARG A 480 10.15 -4.76 4.31
C ARG A 480 10.73 -3.63 3.46
N VAL A 481 9.87 -2.88 2.77
CA VAL A 481 10.26 -1.70 1.98
C VAL A 481 10.94 -0.65 2.86
N PHE A 482 10.34 -0.30 4.00
CA PHE A 482 10.92 0.65 4.96
C PHE A 482 12.34 0.25 5.37
N ASN A 483 12.54 -1.03 5.69
CA ASN A 483 13.84 -1.54 6.11
C ASN A 483 14.89 -1.45 4.99
N GLU A 484 14.53 -1.67 3.72
CA GLU A 484 15.47 -1.53 2.61
C GLU A 484 15.86 -0.07 2.34
N ILE A 485 14.89 0.86 2.44
CA ILE A 485 15.19 2.30 2.36
C ILE A 485 16.14 2.70 3.50
N SER A 486 15.81 2.31 4.73
CA SER A 486 16.59 2.61 5.92
C SER A 486 18.01 2.02 5.83
N ALA A 487 18.15 0.80 5.33
CA ALA A 487 19.43 0.16 5.11
C ALA A 487 20.27 0.89 4.04
N GLY A 488 19.66 1.30 2.93
CA GLY A 488 20.33 2.08 1.89
C GLY A 488 20.80 3.44 2.41
N TYR A 489 19.94 4.17 3.13
CA TYR A 489 20.29 5.49 3.67
C TYR A 489 21.33 5.42 4.79
N ALA A 490 21.26 4.41 5.67
CA ALA A 490 22.30 4.14 6.66
C ALA A 490 23.64 3.83 5.98
N ARG A 491 23.63 3.01 4.92
CA ARG A 491 24.83 2.65 4.14
C ARG A 491 25.47 3.86 3.47
N TYR A 492 24.67 4.76 2.88
CA TYR A 492 25.18 5.98 2.25
C TYR A 492 25.95 6.84 3.25
N GLN A 493 25.40 6.97 4.46
CA GLN A 493 25.94 7.77 5.55
C GLN A 493 27.02 7.05 6.39
N GLY A 494 27.23 5.75 6.19
CA GLY A 494 28.14 4.94 7.01
C GLY A 494 27.64 4.69 8.44
N LEU A 495 26.32 4.71 8.64
CA LEU A 495 25.65 4.43 9.91
C LEU A 495 25.36 2.93 10.06
N PRO A 496 25.27 2.40 11.31
CA PRO A 496 24.76 1.06 11.54
C PRO A 496 23.26 1.00 11.21
N PHE A 497 22.82 -0.12 10.65
CA PHE A 497 21.40 -0.39 10.37
C PHE A 497 20.85 -1.40 11.37
N THR A 498 19.65 -1.14 11.89
CA THR A 498 18.86 -2.09 12.68
C THR A 498 17.46 -2.16 12.08
N PRO A 499 17.01 -3.33 11.59
CA PRO A 499 15.69 -3.45 10.99
C PRO A 499 14.59 -3.27 12.04
N VAL A 500 13.54 -2.57 11.66
CA VAL A 500 12.27 -2.53 12.41
C VAL A 500 11.53 -3.85 12.15
N ARG A 501 10.96 -4.43 13.21
CA ARG A 501 10.12 -5.63 13.09
C ARG A 501 8.73 -5.21 12.61
N GLY A 502 8.20 -5.91 11.61
CA GLY A 502 6.83 -5.70 11.13
C GLY A 502 5.79 -6.22 12.12
N GLY A 503 4.55 -5.77 11.93
CA GLY A 503 3.40 -6.32 12.65
C GLY A 503 3.21 -7.82 12.39
N ASP A 504 2.59 -8.51 13.33
CA ASP A 504 2.08 -9.87 13.13
C ASP A 504 0.54 -9.78 13.03
N TRP A 505 -0.07 -10.28 11.95
CA TRP A 505 -1.54 -10.28 11.75
C TRP A 505 -2.09 -11.72 11.73
N PRO A 506 -2.16 -12.40 12.88
CA PRO A 506 -2.56 -13.81 12.95
C PRO A 506 -4.04 -14.04 12.59
N SER A 507 -4.87 -12.99 12.63
CA SER A 507 -6.27 -13.01 12.23
C SER A 507 -6.47 -12.74 10.73
N LEU A 508 -5.44 -12.29 10.01
CA LEU A 508 -5.53 -11.98 8.58
C LEU A 508 -5.57 -13.26 7.75
N ARG A 509 -6.63 -13.43 6.96
CA ARG A 509 -6.72 -14.49 5.96
C ARG A 509 -6.23 -13.97 4.63
N THR A 510 -5.14 -14.55 4.14
CA THR A 510 -4.62 -14.30 2.79
C THR A 510 -5.26 -15.28 1.82
N SER A 511 -6.16 -14.80 0.97
CA SER A 511 -6.80 -15.63 -0.06
C SER A 511 -7.32 -14.76 -1.22
N PRO A 512 -7.58 -15.35 -2.40
CA PRO A 512 -8.11 -14.60 -3.54
C PRO A 512 -9.47 -13.96 -3.28
N GLU A 513 -10.22 -14.51 -2.32
CA GLU A 513 -11.54 -13.98 -1.94
C GLU A 513 -11.43 -12.77 -1.00
N ASN A 514 -10.37 -12.66 -0.19
CA ASN A 514 -10.19 -11.52 0.70
C ASN A 514 -9.64 -10.31 -0.07
N ARG A 515 -10.56 -9.56 -0.67
CA ARG A 515 -10.26 -8.34 -1.41
C ARG A 515 -10.51 -7.06 -0.58
N ALA A 516 -10.21 -7.07 0.72
CA ALA A 516 -10.31 -5.88 1.58
C ALA A 516 -9.14 -4.90 1.36
N MET A 517 -9.30 -3.63 1.78
CA MET A 517 -8.19 -2.67 1.86
C MET A 517 -7.31 -3.00 3.06
N TYR A 518 -7.92 -3.24 4.22
CA TYR A 518 -7.24 -3.76 5.39
C TYR A 518 -8.11 -4.84 6.05
N GLY A 519 -7.50 -5.70 6.85
CA GLY A 519 -8.16 -6.80 7.52
C GLY A 519 -8.82 -7.79 6.57
N ASN A 520 -9.99 -8.26 6.96
CA ASN A 520 -10.69 -9.37 6.34
C ASN A 520 -12.06 -9.00 5.78
N GLY A 521 -12.45 -7.73 5.85
CA GLY A 521 -13.80 -7.31 5.55
C GLY A 521 -13.88 -6.06 4.68
N ARG A 522 -14.98 -5.92 3.94
CA ARG A 522 -15.32 -4.69 3.23
C ARG A 522 -16.82 -4.60 2.99
N LEU A 523 -17.33 -3.40 2.74
CA LEU A 523 -18.61 -3.23 2.07
C LEU A 523 -18.41 -3.48 0.57
N GLU A 524 -19.28 -4.29 -0.02
CA GLU A 524 -19.23 -4.65 -1.43
C GLU A 524 -20.58 -4.43 -2.10
N PHE A 525 -20.53 -3.87 -3.31
CA PHE A 525 -21.63 -3.86 -4.26
C PHE A 525 -21.25 -4.65 -5.50
N THR A 526 -22.14 -5.52 -5.98
CA THR A 526 -21.85 -6.39 -7.13
C THR A 526 -22.99 -6.41 -8.14
N VAL A 527 -22.64 -6.55 -9.41
CA VAL A 527 -23.56 -6.85 -10.51
C VAL A 527 -23.07 -8.10 -11.22
N PRO A 528 -23.87 -9.18 -11.33
CA PRO A 528 -23.44 -10.39 -12.02
C PRO A 528 -23.21 -10.14 -13.52
N ALA A 529 -22.24 -10.87 -14.10
CA ALA A 529 -21.93 -10.79 -15.52
C ALA A 529 -23.15 -11.04 -16.41
N ASN A 530 -23.18 -10.40 -17.58
CA ASN A 530 -24.27 -10.50 -18.57
C ASN A 530 -25.67 -10.16 -18.01
N THR A 531 -25.74 -9.28 -17.00
CA THR A 531 -27.02 -8.91 -16.36
C THR A 531 -27.39 -7.45 -16.65
N PRO A 532 -28.52 -7.19 -17.35
CA PRO A 532 -29.00 -5.84 -17.57
C PRO A 532 -29.51 -5.17 -16.30
N VAL A 533 -29.09 -3.92 -16.08
CA VAL A 533 -29.52 -3.10 -14.94
C VAL A 533 -30.42 -1.96 -15.42
N PRO A 534 -31.69 -1.88 -14.97
CA PRO A 534 -32.57 -0.77 -15.31
C PRO A 534 -32.02 0.58 -14.85
N ALA A 535 -32.37 1.66 -15.54
CA ALA A 535 -32.06 3.03 -15.10
C ALA A 535 -32.69 3.34 -13.73
N GLY A 536 -31.99 4.09 -12.89
CA GLY A 536 -32.47 4.48 -11.56
C GLY A 536 -32.45 3.35 -10.53
N THR A 537 -31.78 2.23 -10.82
CA THR A 537 -31.58 1.16 -9.86
C THR A 537 -30.51 1.60 -8.87
N CYS A 538 -30.76 1.54 -7.57
CA CYS A 538 -29.76 1.93 -6.58
C CYS A 538 -29.81 1.05 -5.34
N ALA A 539 -28.74 0.30 -5.10
CA ALA A 539 -28.51 -0.44 -3.87
C ALA A 539 -27.79 0.45 -2.87
N SER A 540 -27.94 0.17 -1.58
CA SER A 540 -27.27 0.94 -0.53
C SER A 540 -26.88 0.13 0.68
N ALA A 541 -25.95 0.67 1.46
CA ALA A 541 -25.64 0.23 2.81
C ALA A 541 -25.56 1.44 3.72
N TRP A 542 -26.20 1.38 4.88
CA TRP A 542 -26.30 2.52 5.78
C TRP A 542 -26.22 2.15 7.25
N GLN A 543 -25.80 3.12 8.04
CA GLN A 543 -25.83 3.09 9.50
C GLN A 543 -26.45 4.39 10.01
N ARG A 544 -27.24 4.31 11.08
CA ARG A 544 -27.60 5.50 11.85
C ARG A 544 -26.48 5.74 12.86
N VAL A 545 -25.80 6.87 12.71
CA VAL A 545 -24.66 7.26 13.53
C VAL A 545 -25.05 8.43 14.41
N ASP A 546 -24.61 8.40 15.67
CA ASP A 546 -24.79 9.53 16.57
C ASP A 546 -23.82 10.65 16.21
N VAL A 547 -24.26 11.89 16.32
CA VAL A 547 -23.46 13.08 16.02
C VAL A 547 -22.95 13.65 17.32
N GLU A 548 -21.62 13.71 17.46
CA GLU A 548 -20.99 14.31 18.62
C GLU A 548 -21.30 15.81 18.66
N PRO A 549 -21.94 16.34 19.72
CA PRO A 549 -22.40 17.73 19.72
C PRO A 549 -21.24 18.70 19.93
N GLY A 550 -21.28 19.83 19.22
CA GLY A 550 -20.42 20.99 19.52
C GLY A 550 -19.04 20.98 18.89
N LEU A 551 -18.72 20.00 18.04
CA LEU A 551 -17.45 19.98 17.31
C LEU A 551 -17.40 21.09 16.24
N PRO A 552 -16.22 21.67 15.99
CA PRO A 552 -16.04 22.65 14.94
C PRO A 552 -16.06 22.03 13.54
N ARG A 553 -15.76 20.73 13.40
CA ARG A 553 -15.69 20.02 12.12
C ARG A 553 -16.18 18.57 12.26
N TYR A 554 -16.76 18.05 11.18
CA TYR A 554 -17.13 16.66 11.00
C TYR A 554 -16.64 16.17 9.64
N GLU A 555 -16.14 14.94 9.58
CA GLU A 555 -15.44 14.44 8.40
C GLU A 555 -15.70 12.94 8.20
N ILE A 556 -15.68 12.50 6.94
CA ILE A 556 -15.72 11.09 6.54
C ILE A 556 -14.52 10.81 5.64
N ASP A 557 -13.66 9.89 6.05
CA ASP A 557 -12.55 9.34 5.28
C ASP A 557 -12.84 7.86 5.02
N PHE A 558 -12.47 7.35 3.85
CA PHE A 558 -12.76 5.98 3.44
C PHE A 558 -11.88 5.59 2.27
N TRP A 559 -11.74 4.30 2.03
CA TRP A 559 -11.09 3.75 0.86
C TRP A 559 -12.15 3.09 -0.03
N HIS A 560 -12.01 3.23 -1.34
CA HIS A 560 -12.91 2.57 -2.27
C HIS A 560 -12.16 2.02 -3.49
N ALA A 561 -12.63 0.92 -4.06
CA ALA A 561 -12.01 0.26 -5.20
C ALA A 561 -13.06 -0.23 -6.19
N ASP A 562 -12.76 -0.11 -7.48
CA ASP A 562 -13.49 -0.76 -8.56
C ASP A 562 -12.45 -1.48 -9.44
N PRO A 563 -12.59 -2.80 -9.67
CA PRO A 563 -11.55 -3.61 -10.28
C PRO A 563 -11.40 -3.36 -11.77
N TYR A 564 -12.47 -2.93 -12.46
CA TYR A 564 -12.47 -2.82 -13.92
C TYR A 564 -13.04 -1.49 -14.37
N GLN A 565 -12.44 -0.94 -15.43
CA GLN A 565 -12.86 0.32 -16.03
C GLN A 565 -14.22 0.12 -16.72
N VAL A 566 -15.30 0.48 -16.03
CA VAL A 566 -16.63 0.49 -16.65
C VAL A 566 -16.78 1.66 -17.61
N LYS A 567 -17.76 1.61 -18.52
CA LYS A 567 -18.00 2.75 -19.41
C LYS A 567 -18.55 3.92 -18.59
N TYR A 568 -18.06 5.10 -18.91
CA TYR A 568 -18.56 6.35 -18.38
C TYR A 568 -20.10 6.47 -18.55
N ASP A 569 -20.74 7.15 -17.61
CA ASP A 569 -22.19 7.41 -17.48
C ASP A 569 -23.08 6.18 -17.20
N GLN A 570 -22.50 5.09 -16.68
CA GLN A 570 -23.25 3.85 -16.37
C GLN A 570 -23.56 3.69 -14.89
N TYR A 571 -22.51 3.52 -14.07
CA TYR A 571 -22.61 3.26 -12.64
C TYR A 571 -22.07 4.43 -11.84
N PHE A 572 -22.70 4.68 -10.68
CA PHE A 572 -22.39 5.80 -9.83
C PHE A 572 -22.21 5.38 -8.38
N LYS A 573 -21.04 5.67 -7.84
CA LYS A 573 -20.67 5.57 -6.42
C LYS A 573 -21.19 6.82 -5.72
N GLN A 574 -21.94 6.65 -4.62
CA GLN A 574 -22.47 7.80 -3.88
C GLN A 574 -22.30 7.67 -2.37
N ILE A 575 -22.15 8.82 -1.71
CA ILE A 575 -22.30 8.96 -0.27
C ILE A 575 -23.44 9.95 -0.01
N ALA A 576 -24.31 9.59 0.92
CA ALA A 576 -25.42 10.41 1.34
C ALA A 576 -25.53 10.53 2.86
N ILE A 577 -26.01 11.69 3.32
CA ILE A 577 -26.42 11.93 4.71
C ILE A 577 -27.90 12.29 4.73
N ASP A 578 -28.70 11.55 5.51
CA ASP A 578 -30.17 11.70 5.58
C ASP A 578 -30.84 11.72 4.19
N GLY A 579 -30.30 10.92 3.28
CA GLY A 579 -30.77 10.80 1.91
C GLY A 579 -30.25 11.85 0.93
N GLN A 580 -29.63 12.92 1.41
CA GLN A 580 -28.99 13.94 0.58
C GLN A 580 -27.64 13.44 0.09
N VAL A 581 -27.48 13.32 -1.23
CA VAL A 581 -26.22 12.92 -1.86
C VAL A 581 -25.20 14.05 -1.72
N LEU A 582 -24.04 13.72 -1.13
CA LEU A 582 -22.91 14.62 -0.90
C LEU A 582 -21.80 14.37 -1.89
N TRP A 583 -21.63 13.12 -2.30
CA TRP A 583 -20.62 12.70 -3.25
C TRP A 583 -21.29 11.78 -4.26
N ASP A 584 -21.09 12.04 -5.54
CA ASP A 584 -21.72 11.35 -6.67
C ASP A 584 -20.69 11.22 -7.79
N ARG A 585 -20.19 10.00 -7.99
CA ARG A 585 -19.04 9.74 -8.86
C ARG A 585 -19.28 8.61 -9.80
N ASP A 586 -18.83 8.80 -11.03
CA ASP A 586 -18.88 7.75 -12.04
C ASP A 586 -17.89 6.64 -11.66
N ALA A 587 -18.32 5.39 -11.77
CA ALA A 587 -17.42 4.25 -11.58
C ALA A 587 -16.50 4.01 -12.80
N GLY A 588 -16.77 4.66 -13.94
CA GLY A 588 -15.91 4.60 -15.13
C GLY A 588 -14.79 5.64 -15.14
N ASP A 589 -14.41 6.20 -13.98
CA ASP A 589 -13.30 7.14 -13.88
C ASP A 589 -11.94 6.44 -14.13
N TRP A 590 -10.90 7.24 -14.39
CA TRP A 590 -9.63 6.81 -14.99
C TRP A 590 -8.72 5.98 -14.09
N TRP A 591 -9.12 5.71 -12.85
CA TRP A 591 -8.31 5.04 -11.81
C TRP A 591 -8.85 3.65 -11.39
N PRO A 592 -9.18 2.75 -12.33
CA PRO A 592 -9.57 1.38 -11.98
C PRO A 592 -8.41 0.62 -11.32
N TRP A 593 -8.73 -0.58 -10.81
CA TRP A 593 -7.81 -1.66 -10.38
C TRP A 593 -7.42 -1.68 -8.90
N PHE A 594 -7.65 -0.60 -8.16
CA PHE A 594 -7.07 -0.49 -6.84
C PHE A 594 -7.80 0.47 -5.90
N TYR A 595 -7.52 0.37 -4.60
CA TYR A 595 -8.13 1.24 -3.60
C TYR A 595 -7.65 2.70 -3.69
N MET A 596 -8.58 3.63 -3.86
CA MET A 596 -8.34 5.07 -3.73
C MET A 596 -8.85 5.57 -2.38
N GLN A 597 -8.19 6.60 -1.83
CA GLN A 597 -8.65 7.23 -0.59
C GLN A 597 -9.60 8.39 -0.91
N GLY A 598 -10.82 8.31 -0.41
CA GLY A 598 -11.74 9.45 -0.34
C GLY A 598 -12.37 9.84 -1.68
N SER A 599 -12.42 11.15 -1.99
CA SER A 599 -13.33 11.70 -3.02
C SER A 599 -12.86 11.61 -4.50
N ASP A 600 -12.01 10.64 -4.84
CA ASP A 600 -11.23 10.47 -6.09
C ASP A 600 -10.15 11.55 -6.34
N HIS A 601 -10.38 12.81 -5.95
CA HIS A 601 -9.32 13.85 -5.84
C HIS A 601 -8.51 13.74 -4.54
N GLN A 602 -8.61 12.56 -3.92
CA GLN A 602 -7.91 12.12 -2.74
C GLN A 602 -8.41 12.80 -1.46
N GLY A 603 -8.59 11.99 -0.41
CA GLY A 603 -8.83 12.47 0.95
C GLY A 603 -10.29 12.68 1.36
N ALA A 604 -10.41 12.94 2.65
CA ALA A 604 -11.67 12.92 3.37
C ALA A 604 -12.64 14.05 2.98
N ILE A 605 -13.93 13.80 3.21
CA ILE A 605 -15.03 14.70 2.87
C ILE A 605 -15.48 15.45 4.12
N ASP A 606 -15.49 16.79 4.05
CA ASP A 606 -16.10 17.63 5.08
C ASP A 606 -17.63 17.51 5.02
N VAL A 607 -18.24 17.02 6.09
CA VAL A 607 -19.71 16.85 6.18
C VAL A 607 -20.36 17.78 7.20
N THR A 608 -19.60 18.76 7.71
CA THR A 608 -19.99 19.64 8.81
C THR A 608 -21.33 20.31 8.59
N GLU A 609 -21.58 20.88 7.42
CA GLU A 609 -22.84 21.59 7.11
C GLU A 609 -24.08 20.67 7.10
N PHE A 610 -23.88 19.36 6.95
CA PHE A 610 -24.96 18.36 6.87
C PHE A 610 -25.32 17.74 8.22
N VAL A 611 -24.40 17.79 9.19
CA VAL A 611 -24.54 17.08 10.47
C VAL A 611 -24.65 18.02 11.67
N ARG A 612 -24.05 19.21 11.60
CA ARG A 612 -23.96 20.13 12.75
C ARG A 612 -25.33 20.43 13.36
N GLY A 613 -25.44 20.20 14.67
CA GLY A 613 -26.64 20.49 15.46
C GLY A 613 -27.73 19.42 15.40
N LYS A 614 -27.48 18.29 14.72
CA LYS A 614 -28.31 17.08 14.80
C LYS A 614 -27.80 16.18 15.94
N ASP A 615 -28.68 15.34 16.47
CA ASP A 615 -28.31 14.33 17.48
C ASP A 615 -27.80 13.03 16.83
N SER A 616 -28.36 12.67 15.66
CA SER A 616 -27.96 11.53 14.84
C SER A 616 -28.28 11.79 13.37
N VAL A 617 -27.61 11.07 12.49
CA VAL A 617 -27.85 11.08 11.03
C VAL A 617 -27.78 9.68 10.45
N GLN A 618 -28.41 9.47 9.28
CA GLN A 618 -28.17 8.28 8.48
C GLN A 618 -27.01 8.53 7.52
N LEU A 619 -25.88 7.85 7.74
CA LEU A 619 -24.77 7.77 6.79
C LEU A 619 -25.02 6.59 5.84
N GLU A 620 -24.94 6.84 4.54
CA GLU A 620 -25.28 5.85 3.52
C GLU A 620 -24.30 5.86 2.35
N PHE A 621 -23.75 4.69 2.04
CA PHE A 621 -23.04 4.40 0.79
C PHE A 621 -24.04 3.83 -0.22
N ARG A 622 -23.97 4.26 -1.48
CA ARG A 622 -24.86 3.79 -2.53
C ARG A 622 -24.11 3.45 -3.80
N PHE A 623 -24.66 2.50 -4.54
CA PHE A 623 -24.24 2.17 -5.88
C PHE A 623 -25.45 2.18 -6.81
N CYS A 624 -25.49 3.16 -7.70
CA CYS A 624 -26.66 3.48 -8.50
C CYS A 624 -26.38 3.44 -10.01
N THR A 625 -27.43 3.30 -10.82
CA THR A 625 -27.41 3.61 -12.25
C THR A 625 -28.24 4.85 -12.55
N LYS A 626 -27.71 5.78 -13.37
CA LYS A 626 -28.51 6.91 -13.90
C LYS A 626 -29.21 6.52 -15.20
N ASN A 627 -28.54 5.71 -16.02
CA ASN A 627 -29.03 5.19 -17.30
C ASN A 627 -29.20 3.66 -17.22
N ALA A 628 -29.90 3.07 -18.19
CA ALA A 628 -29.97 1.62 -18.29
C ALA A 628 -28.61 1.06 -18.74
N VAL A 629 -28.10 0.06 -18.02
CA VAL A 629 -26.86 -0.64 -18.35
C VAL A 629 -27.23 -1.96 -19.02
N PRO A 630 -26.81 -2.19 -20.29
CA PRO A 630 -27.26 -3.36 -21.03
C PRO A 630 -26.67 -4.66 -20.49
N GLU A 631 -25.34 -4.81 -20.44
CA GLU A 631 -24.65 -5.97 -19.86
C GLU A 631 -23.24 -5.49 -19.47
N LEU A 632 -22.93 -5.45 -18.17
CA LEU A 632 -21.60 -5.18 -17.63
C LEU A 632 -21.57 -5.60 -16.16
N ASP A 633 -20.68 -6.51 -15.79
CA ASP A 633 -20.38 -6.78 -14.39
C ASP A 633 -19.49 -5.71 -13.80
N ILE A 634 -19.65 -5.53 -12.50
CA ILE A 634 -18.81 -4.67 -11.70
C ILE A 634 -18.86 -5.13 -10.26
N GLU A 635 -17.74 -5.00 -9.59
CA GLU A 635 -17.59 -5.10 -8.15
C GLU A 635 -17.13 -3.73 -7.65
N TYR A 636 -17.73 -3.22 -6.59
CA TYR A 636 -17.34 -1.95 -5.99
C TYR A 636 -17.17 -2.15 -4.48
N GLY A 637 -15.94 -1.97 -4.01
CA GLY A 637 -15.56 -2.12 -2.61
C GLY A 637 -15.45 -0.78 -1.91
N VAL A 638 -15.88 -0.73 -0.65
CA VAL A 638 -15.62 0.36 0.31
C VAL A 638 -15.05 -0.25 1.57
N ASP A 639 -13.99 0.35 2.11
CA ASP A 639 -13.33 -0.14 3.32
C ASP A 639 -12.66 0.99 4.11
N ALA A 640 -12.20 0.71 5.32
CA ALA A 640 -11.46 1.59 6.20
C ALA A 640 -12.13 2.97 6.38
N VAL A 641 -13.45 2.95 6.58
CA VAL A 641 -14.26 4.15 6.84
C VAL A 641 -13.92 4.68 8.23
N ARG A 642 -13.49 5.94 8.29
CA ARG A 642 -13.16 6.66 9.52
C ARG A 642 -13.90 7.99 9.56
N THR A 643 -14.30 8.40 10.75
CA THR A 643 -15.08 9.63 10.93
C THR A 643 -14.48 10.55 11.97
N ILE A 644 -14.75 11.84 11.84
CA ILE A 644 -14.62 12.83 12.90
C ILE A 644 -16.03 13.25 13.32
N GLY A 645 -16.35 13.07 14.61
CA GLY A 645 -17.60 13.51 15.21
C GLY A 645 -18.86 12.71 14.86
N LEU A 646 -18.71 11.57 14.18
CA LEU A 646 -19.80 10.62 13.93
C LEU A 646 -19.45 9.28 14.58
N ASP A 647 -20.33 8.76 15.42
CA ASP A 647 -20.13 7.48 16.10
C ASP A 647 -20.42 6.33 15.14
N LEU A 648 -19.40 5.97 14.35
CA LEU A 648 -19.45 4.91 13.36
C LEU A 648 -18.93 3.61 13.95
N ALA A 649 -19.76 2.57 13.93
CA ALA A 649 -19.34 1.21 14.24
C ALA A 649 -18.87 0.47 12.98
N ASN A 650 -17.88 -0.42 13.15
CA ASN A 650 -17.45 -1.39 12.14
C ASN A 650 -17.11 -0.72 10.78
N GLY A 651 -16.30 0.34 10.82
CA GLY A 651 -15.86 1.05 9.62
C GLY A 651 -14.88 0.26 8.73
N GLY A 652 -14.25 -0.79 9.28
CA GLY A 652 -13.43 -1.76 8.53
C GLY A 652 -14.20 -3.03 8.12
N PHE A 653 -15.51 -3.10 8.39
CA PHE A 653 -16.37 -4.19 7.92
C PHE A 653 -15.92 -5.63 8.29
N GLU A 654 -15.20 -5.80 9.39
CA GLU A 654 -14.62 -7.09 9.84
C GLU A 654 -15.67 -8.10 10.32
N SER A 655 -16.93 -7.69 10.37
CA SER A 655 -18.11 -8.51 10.67
C SER A 655 -19.35 -7.94 9.98
N ASP A 656 -20.47 -8.65 10.02
CA ASP A 656 -21.76 -8.16 9.51
C ASP A 656 -22.47 -7.18 10.47
N TYR A 657 -21.86 -6.84 11.61
CA TYR A 657 -22.41 -5.94 12.61
C TYR A 657 -22.53 -4.48 12.12
N GLY A 658 -23.58 -3.78 12.58
CA GLY A 658 -23.68 -2.32 12.51
C GLY A 658 -24.18 -1.74 11.18
N TRP A 659 -24.25 -2.52 10.10
CA TRP A 659 -24.64 -2.03 8.78
C TRP A 659 -25.96 -2.65 8.30
N THR A 660 -26.86 -1.80 7.80
CA THR A 660 -28.07 -2.25 7.09
C THR A 660 -27.80 -2.21 5.59
N VAL A 661 -27.75 -3.37 4.95
CA VAL A 661 -27.61 -3.49 3.49
C VAL A 661 -28.97 -3.62 2.80
N GLN A 662 -29.12 -2.96 1.67
CA GLN A 662 -30.34 -2.96 0.87
C GLN A 662 -29.99 -3.16 -0.62
N PRO A 663 -30.12 -4.40 -1.15
CA PRO A 663 -29.94 -4.66 -2.57
C PRO A 663 -31.08 -4.03 -3.39
N ALA A 664 -30.82 -3.77 -4.67
CA ALA A 664 -31.82 -3.22 -5.59
C ALA A 664 -31.71 -3.85 -6.98
N GLY A 665 -32.76 -4.57 -7.38
CA GLY A 665 -32.78 -5.24 -8.68
C GLY A 665 -31.57 -6.18 -8.82
N PRO A 666 -30.79 -6.09 -9.91
CA PRO A 666 -29.57 -6.86 -10.10
C PRO A 666 -28.35 -6.42 -9.29
N ILE A 667 -28.41 -5.24 -8.65
CA ILE A 667 -27.30 -4.74 -7.84
C ILE A 667 -27.43 -5.33 -6.43
N THR A 668 -26.47 -6.16 -6.04
CA THR A 668 -26.32 -6.68 -4.67
C THR A 668 -25.50 -5.72 -3.83
N ALA A 669 -25.76 -5.72 -2.52
CA ALA A 669 -25.00 -5.01 -1.51
C ALA A 669 -24.79 -5.96 -0.33
N ALA A 670 -23.55 -6.10 0.14
CA ALA A 670 -23.19 -7.01 1.23
C ALA A 670 -22.00 -6.47 2.02
N VAL A 671 -21.92 -6.84 3.29
CA VAL A 671 -20.65 -6.80 4.02
C VAL A 671 -19.95 -8.12 3.75
N ALA A 672 -18.91 -8.09 2.93
CA ALA A 672 -18.13 -9.25 2.54
C ALA A 672 -17.04 -9.49 3.59
N VAL A 673 -17.15 -10.61 4.31
CA VAL A 673 -16.22 -10.97 5.39
C VAL A 673 -15.51 -12.27 5.01
N HIS A 674 -14.18 -12.27 5.11
CA HIS A 674 -13.32 -13.41 4.82
C HIS A 674 -12.43 -13.75 6.02
N GLY A 675 -12.84 -13.37 7.23
CA GLY A 675 -12.04 -13.54 8.43
C GLY A 675 -12.02 -14.96 9.00
N PRO A 676 -11.40 -15.16 10.17
CA PRO A 676 -11.26 -16.45 10.83
C PRO A 676 -12.59 -17.16 11.10
N CYS A 677 -13.70 -16.43 11.21
CA CYS A 677 -15.04 -17.00 11.44
C CYS A 677 -15.62 -17.75 10.24
N GLU A 678 -15.12 -17.48 9.03
CA GLU A 678 -15.52 -18.17 7.80
C GLU A 678 -14.65 -19.41 7.51
N ALA A 679 -13.63 -19.67 8.34
CA ALA A 679 -12.79 -20.85 8.20
C ALA A 679 -13.57 -22.14 8.56
N ALA A 680 -13.32 -23.21 7.81
CA ALA A 680 -14.05 -24.47 7.98
C ALA A 680 -13.86 -25.14 9.36
N ASP A 681 -12.80 -24.80 10.09
CA ASP A 681 -12.48 -25.28 11.43
C ASP A 681 -12.92 -24.33 12.56
N ALA A 682 -13.53 -23.18 12.22
CA ALA A 682 -14.08 -22.26 13.20
C ALA A 682 -15.35 -22.83 13.86
N THR A 683 -15.48 -22.59 15.17
CA THR A 683 -16.74 -22.88 15.90
C THR A 683 -17.61 -21.63 15.93
N VAL A 684 -18.65 -21.59 15.09
CA VAL A 684 -19.61 -20.48 15.06
C VAL A 684 -20.82 -20.82 15.93
N LEU A 685 -21.11 -19.97 16.91
CA LEU A 685 -22.26 -20.08 17.81
C LEU A 685 -23.20 -18.91 17.57
N GLN A 686 -24.48 -19.21 17.35
CA GLN A 686 -25.55 -18.23 17.15
C GLN A 686 -26.73 -18.52 18.09
N GLY A 687 -27.51 -17.48 18.40
CA GLY A 687 -28.70 -17.63 19.25
C GLY A 687 -28.39 -18.07 20.69
N PRO A 688 -29.36 -18.67 21.41
CA PRO A 688 -29.18 -19.01 22.83
C PRO A 688 -28.16 -20.11 23.09
N VAL A 689 -27.15 -19.82 23.91
CA VAL A 689 -26.13 -20.78 24.37
C VAL A 689 -26.14 -20.82 25.90
N ALA A 690 -26.48 -21.97 26.49
CA ALA A 690 -26.56 -22.13 27.94
C ALA A 690 -25.38 -22.95 28.48
N GLY A 691 -24.74 -22.46 29.54
CA GLY A 691 -23.60 -23.11 30.18
C GLY A 691 -22.25 -22.55 29.74
N PRO A 692 -21.15 -23.17 30.21
CA PRO A 692 -19.79 -22.69 29.93
C PRO A 692 -19.42 -22.85 28.45
N VAL A 693 -18.80 -21.83 27.87
CA VAL A 693 -18.13 -21.87 26.55
C VAL A 693 -16.63 -21.89 26.78
N THR A 694 -15.94 -22.83 26.15
CA THR A 694 -14.48 -22.95 26.20
C THR A 694 -13.93 -22.76 24.79
N VAL A 695 -12.95 -21.88 24.64
CA VAL A 695 -12.32 -21.57 23.35
C VAL A 695 -10.90 -22.15 23.32
N ASP A 696 -10.71 -23.21 22.54
CA ASP A 696 -9.43 -23.92 22.33
C ASP A 696 -8.81 -23.62 20.93
N GLY A 697 -9.61 -23.17 19.98
CA GLY A 697 -9.22 -22.75 18.63
C GLY A 697 -9.93 -21.45 18.26
N VAL A 698 -10.43 -21.29 17.04
CA VAL A 698 -11.28 -20.14 16.67
C VAL A 698 -12.72 -20.39 17.11
N THR A 699 -13.28 -19.50 17.93
CA THR A 699 -14.71 -19.49 18.28
C THR A 699 -15.31 -18.13 18.01
N CYS A 700 -16.41 -18.12 17.27
CA CYS A 700 -17.13 -16.93 16.88
C CYS A 700 -18.52 -16.94 17.51
N LEU A 701 -18.82 -15.89 18.28
CA LEU A 701 -20.13 -15.64 18.84
C LEU A 701 -20.81 -14.61 17.96
N ASP A 702 -21.72 -15.07 17.11
CA ASP A 702 -22.39 -14.24 16.12
C ASP A 702 -23.86 -14.05 16.53
N ASP A 703 -24.18 -12.83 16.98
CA ASP A 703 -25.44 -12.48 17.63
C ASP A 703 -25.91 -13.51 18.70
N ALA A 704 -24.95 -14.16 19.34
CA ALA A 704 -25.18 -15.21 20.32
C ALA A 704 -25.67 -14.63 21.66
N VAL A 705 -26.53 -15.38 22.35
CA VAL A 705 -26.98 -15.06 23.71
C VAL A 705 -26.43 -16.11 24.67
N VAL A 706 -25.23 -15.88 25.18
CA VAL A 706 -24.53 -16.79 26.08
C VAL A 706 -24.94 -16.53 27.53
N THR A 707 -25.38 -17.56 28.23
CA THR A 707 -25.61 -17.53 29.69
C THR A 707 -24.68 -18.52 30.37
N GLY A 708 -23.56 -18.04 30.88
CA GLY A 708 -22.48 -18.85 31.43
C GLY A 708 -21.11 -18.18 31.23
N PRO A 709 -20.03 -18.76 31.80
CA PRO A 709 -18.69 -18.25 31.59
C PRO A 709 -18.20 -18.54 30.16
N VAL A 710 -17.41 -17.63 29.61
CA VAL A 710 -16.62 -17.83 28.37
C VAL A 710 -15.15 -17.81 28.77
N ASP A 711 -14.47 -18.96 28.66
CA ASP A 711 -13.06 -19.09 29.02
C ASP A 711 -12.22 -19.39 27.76
N VAL A 712 -11.38 -18.42 27.36
CA VAL A 712 -10.43 -18.52 26.24
C VAL A 712 -9.11 -19.06 26.76
N ARG A 713 -8.72 -20.23 26.27
CA ARG A 713 -7.50 -20.92 26.66
C ARG A 713 -6.29 -20.42 25.86
N PRO A 714 -5.07 -20.71 26.33
CA PRO A 714 -3.87 -20.36 25.58
C PRO A 714 -3.92 -20.89 24.14
N GLY A 715 -3.66 -20.04 23.16
CA GLY A 715 -3.75 -20.36 21.73
C GLY A 715 -5.14 -20.22 21.10
N GLY A 716 -6.21 -20.07 21.91
CA GLY A 716 -7.57 -19.85 21.42
C GLY A 716 -7.78 -18.43 20.89
N SER A 717 -8.76 -18.25 20.00
CA SER A 717 -9.20 -16.95 19.49
C SER A 717 -10.71 -16.79 19.64
N LEU A 718 -11.14 -15.70 20.27
CA LEU A 718 -12.54 -15.36 20.45
C LEU A 718 -12.89 -14.15 19.58
N TYR A 719 -13.88 -14.31 18.72
CA TYR A 719 -14.50 -13.22 17.96
C TYR A 719 -15.96 -13.10 18.38
N VAL A 720 -16.44 -11.89 18.62
CA VAL A 720 -17.83 -11.62 18.99
C VAL A 720 -18.37 -10.53 18.08
N SER A 721 -19.39 -10.86 17.28
CA SER A 721 -20.16 -9.91 16.47
C SER A 721 -21.54 -9.75 17.12
N GLY A 722 -21.82 -8.58 17.68
CA GLY A 722 -23.06 -8.30 18.39
C GLY A 722 -23.31 -9.21 19.60
N GLY A 723 -24.57 -9.59 19.82
CA GLY A 723 -24.94 -10.56 20.87
C GLY A 723 -24.83 -10.09 22.33
N THR A 724 -25.04 -11.03 23.26
CA THR A 724 -25.02 -10.80 24.71
C THR A 724 -24.37 -11.96 25.46
N VAL A 725 -23.45 -11.65 26.38
CA VAL A 725 -22.85 -12.60 27.31
C VAL A 725 -23.25 -12.24 28.74
N THR A 726 -24.00 -13.12 29.39
CA THR A 726 -24.31 -13.03 30.83
C THR A 726 -23.44 -14.04 31.58
N GLY A 727 -22.34 -13.55 32.14
CA GLY A 727 -21.29 -14.35 32.77
C GLY A 727 -19.92 -13.72 32.60
N PRO A 728 -18.87 -14.27 33.25
CA PRO A 728 -17.52 -13.77 33.08
C PRO A 728 -16.94 -14.16 31.70
N ILE A 729 -16.17 -13.27 31.09
CA ILE A 729 -15.27 -13.60 29.97
C ILE A 729 -13.84 -13.58 30.51
N ARG A 730 -13.09 -14.66 30.32
CA ARG A 730 -11.68 -14.75 30.73
C ARG A 730 -10.82 -15.22 29.59
N SER A 731 -9.69 -14.57 29.37
CA SER A 731 -8.67 -14.97 28.44
C SER A 731 -7.31 -15.03 29.14
N SER A 732 -6.54 -16.07 28.85
CA SER A 732 -5.16 -16.22 29.29
C SER A 732 -4.33 -16.80 28.15
N GLY A 733 -3.45 -16.00 27.54
CA GLY A 733 -2.59 -16.45 26.46
C GLY A 733 -3.30 -16.67 25.13
N ALA A 734 -4.43 -15.99 24.89
CA ALA A 734 -5.15 -16.09 23.61
C ALA A 734 -4.30 -15.59 22.44
N VAL A 735 -4.63 -16.05 21.23
CA VAL A 735 -4.11 -15.44 20.00
C VAL A 735 -4.86 -14.13 19.74
N SER A 736 -6.18 -14.16 19.66
CA SER A 736 -6.99 -12.94 19.48
C SER A 736 -8.22 -12.90 20.38
N VAL A 737 -8.61 -11.70 20.83
CA VAL A 737 -9.90 -11.42 21.46
C VAL A 737 -10.49 -10.16 20.84
N VAL A 738 -11.44 -10.34 19.92
CA VAL A 738 -12.11 -9.27 19.18
C VAL A 738 -13.59 -9.27 19.54
N MET A 739 -14.12 -8.12 19.94
CA MET A 739 -15.54 -7.96 20.26
C MET A 739 -16.07 -6.67 19.66
N MET A 740 -17.04 -6.78 18.75
CA MET A 740 -17.72 -5.67 18.09
C MET A 740 -19.18 -5.64 18.50
N GLY A 741 -19.63 -4.56 19.13
CA GLY A 741 -21.05 -4.39 19.49
C GLY A 741 -21.57 -5.29 20.62
N ALA A 742 -20.70 -6.03 21.29
CA ALA A 742 -21.07 -7.04 22.29
C ALA A 742 -21.60 -6.41 23.59
N ARG A 743 -22.61 -7.05 24.20
CA ARG A 743 -23.11 -6.69 25.54
C ARG A 743 -22.72 -7.72 26.58
N VAL A 744 -21.87 -7.35 27.53
CA VAL A 744 -21.39 -8.25 28.57
C VAL A 744 -21.93 -7.82 29.94
N THR A 745 -22.63 -8.73 30.62
CA THR A 745 -23.01 -8.58 32.02
C THR A 745 -22.19 -9.56 32.86
N GLY A 746 -21.11 -9.05 33.46
CA GLY A 746 -20.11 -9.85 34.17
C GLY A 746 -18.71 -9.25 34.06
N PRO A 747 -17.72 -9.79 34.79
CA PRO A 747 -16.34 -9.34 34.66
C PRO A 747 -15.70 -9.82 33.35
N VAL A 748 -14.92 -8.96 32.70
CA VAL A 748 -14.10 -9.27 31.53
C VAL A 748 -12.63 -9.16 31.92
N ASP A 749 -11.87 -10.23 31.74
CA ASP A 749 -10.44 -10.32 32.07
C ASP A 749 -9.68 -10.87 30.86
N ILE A 750 -8.93 -10.02 30.17
CA ILE A 750 -8.15 -10.39 28.98
C ILE A 750 -6.67 -10.23 29.33
N GLY A 751 -5.98 -11.37 29.45
CA GLY A 751 -4.58 -11.40 29.86
C GLY A 751 -3.67 -12.18 28.93
N GLY A 752 -2.48 -11.63 28.67
CA GLY A 752 -1.42 -12.33 27.94
C GLY A 752 -1.72 -12.63 26.48
N THR A 753 -2.67 -11.95 25.86
CA THR A 753 -2.97 -12.11 24.43
C THR A 753 -1.76 -11.74 23.59
N THR A 754 -1.41 -12.55 22.60
CA THR A 754 -0.18 -12.37 21.79
C THR A 754 -0.42 -11.82 20.39
N GLY A 755 -1.68 -11.83 19.93
CA GLY A 755 -2.14 -11.18 18.71
C GLY A 755 -3.12 -10.07 19.08
N GLU A 756 -4.27 -10.00 18.41
CA GLU A 756 -5.16 -8.85 18.45
C GLU A 756 -6.05 -8.78 19.71
N VAL A 757 -6.16 -7.58 20.29
CA VAL A 757 -7.20 -7.22 21.26
C VAL A 757 -7.94 -6.00 20.73
N ASP A 758 -9.18 -6.20 20.29
CA ASP A 758 -10.01 -5.13 19.74
C ASP A 758 -11.40 -5.14 20.33
N LEU A 759 -11.69 -4.15 21.16
CA LEU A 759 -12.98 -3.97 21.82
C LEU A 759 -13.65 -2.72 21.27
N ASP A 760 -14.60 -2.90 20.36
CA ASP A 760 -15.25 -1.83 19.62
C ASP A 760 -16.77 -1.81 19.89
N HIS A 761 -17.32 -0.66 20.28
CA HIS A 761 -18.73 -0.48 20.62
C HIS A 761 -19.26 -1.50 21.65
N VAL A 762 -18.41 -1.96 22.58
CA VAL A 762 -18.83 -2.94 23.59
C VAL A 762 -19.48 -2.27 24.79
N THR A 763 -20.51 -2.90 25.35
CA THR A 763 -21.12 -2.47 26.61
C THR A 763 -20.80 -3.49 27.70
N ILE A 764 -20.00 -3.09 28.70
CA ILE A 764 -19.58 -3.95 29.81
C ILE A 764 -20.22 -3.47 31.11
N THR A 765 -21.13 -4.29 31.63
CA THR A 765 -21.68 -4.18 32.98
C THR A 765 -20.89 -5.05 33.94
N GLY A 766 -19.72 -4.55 34.34
CA GLY A 766 -18.75 -5.25 35.21
C GLY A 766 -17.36 -4.63 35.12
N PRO A 767 -16.37 -5.15 35.87
CA PRO A 767 -14.98 -4.71 35.71
C PRO A 767 -14.38 -5.22 34.39
N LEU A 768 -13.56 -4.39 33.74
CA LEU A 768 -12.73 -4.75 32.58
C LEU A 768 -11.25 -4.69 32.98
N ARG A 769 -10.52 -5.78 32.73
CA ARG A 769 -9.06 -5.85 32.91
C ARG A 769 -8.37 -6.27 31.62
N LEU A 770 -7.37 -5.49 31.20
CA LEU A 770 -6.48 -5.80 30.08
C LEU A 770 -5.04 -5.88 30.61
N THR A 771 -4.45 -7.06 30.66
CA THR A 771 -3.18 -7.25 31.40
C THR A 771 -2.13 -8.03 30.61
N GLY A 772 -0.94 -7.46 30.44
CA GLY A 772 0.18 -8.20 29.84
C GLY A 772 -0.04 -8.63 28.38
N ASN A 773 -0.96 -8.00 27.64
CA ASN A 773 -1.18 -8.32 26.24
C ASN A 773 -0.01 -7.76 25.41
N VAL A 774 0.62 -8.59 24.57
CA VAL A 774 1.76 -8.22 23.73
C VAL A 774 1.40 -8.52 22.29
N THR A 775 0.85 -7.53 21.59
CA THR A 775 0.15 -7.75 20.32
C THR A 775 1.06 -7.66 19.09
N ASN A 776 2.36 -7.35 19.28
CA ASN A 776 3.38 -7.30 18.24
C ASN A 776 2.94 -6.49 16.98
N GLY A 777 2.30 -5.34 17.17
CA GLY A 777 1.85 -4.47 16.09
C GLY A 777 0.41 -4.72 15.62
N ALA A 778 -0.24 -5.80 16.05
CA ALA A 778 -1.71 -5.94 15.92
C ALA A 778 -2.44 -4.97 16.86
N PRO A 779 -3.73 -4.66 16.60
CA PRO A 779 -4.50 -3.77 17.46
C PRO A 779 -4.52 -4.20 18.93
N ASN A 780 -4.38 -3.22 19.82
CA ASN A 780 -4.61 -3.33 21.26
C ASN A 780 -5.44 -2.15 21.72
N ARG A 781 -6.74 -2.16 21.45
CA ARG A 781 -7.60 -0.97 21.56
C ARG A 781 -8.94 -1.21 22.24
N LEU A 782 -9.45 -0.15 22.84
CA LEU A 782 -10.79 -0.04 23.43
C LEU A 782 -11.44 1.25 22.91
N VAL A 783 -12.42 1.11 22.02
CA VAL A 783 -13.00 2.23 21.27
C VAL A 783 -14.52 2.26 21.42
N ALA A 784 -15.08 3.47 21.53
CA ALA A 784 -16.53 3.73 21.53
C ALA A 784 -17.33 2.87 22.52
N SER A 785 -16.71 2.48 23.64
CA SER A 785 -17.24 1.45 24.52
C SER A 785 -17.76 2.03 25.84
N ALA A 786 -18.79 1.39 26.41
CA ALA A 786 -19.40 1.80 27.68
C ALA A 786 -19.05 0.82 28.81
N ILE A 787 -18.33 1.31 29.83
CA ILE A 787 -17.86 0.48 30.95
C ILE A 787 -18.37 1.07 32.27
N THR A 788 -19.25 0.31 32.93
CA THR A 788 -19.85 0.76 34.19
C THR A 788 -19.05 0.38 35.44
N GLY A 789 -18.18 -0.63 35.34
CA GLY A 789 -17.29 -1.06 36.43
C GLY A 789 -15.89 -0.46 36.34
N PRO A 790 -14.97 -0.85 37.25
CA PRO A 790 -13.57 -0.44 37.17
C PRO A 790 -12.91 -0.90 35.86
N LEU A 791 -12.13 0.00 35.24
CA LEU A 791 -11.29 -0.27 34.07
C LEU A 791 -9.82 -0.28 34.50
N THR A 792 -9.06 -1.32 34.17
CA THR A 792 -7.63 -1.39 34.53
C THR A 792 -6.83 -2.01 33.41
N CYS A 793 -5.77 -1.31 32.99
CA CYS A 793 -4.86 -1.79 31.96
C CYS A 793 -3.41 -1.70 32.46
N THR A 794 -2.69 -2.82 32.44
CA THR A 794 -1.34 -2.86 33.00
C THR A 794 -0.43 -3.81 32.25
N GLY A 795 0.73 -3.30 31.84
CA GLY A 795 1.82 -4.08 31.26
C GLY A 795 1.52 -4.54 29.84
N ASN A 796 0.65 -3.84 29.11
CA ASN A 796 0.39 -4.16 27.72
C ASN A 796 1.43 -3.50 26.81
N ASP A 797 1.76 -4.16 25.70
CA ASP A 797 2.73 -3.70 24.71
C ASP A 797 2.24 -3.96 23.27
N PRO A 798 1.90 -2.92 22.49
CA PRO A 798 1.87 -1.52 22.88
C PRO A 798 0.83 -1.25 23.98
N ALA A 799 0.93 -0.09 24.64
CA ALA A 799 -0.09 0.36 25.58
C ALA A 799 -1.48 0.42 24.91
N VAL A 800 -2.54 0.16 25.69
CA VAL A 800 -3.90 0.17 25.16
C VAL A 800 -4.27 1.56 24.65
N THR A 801 -4.72 1.65 23.38
CA THR A 801 -5.19 2.88 22.75
C THR A 801 -6.72 2.90 22.62
N GLY A 802 -7.26 4.04 22.19
CA GLY A 802 -8.67 4.18 21.84
C GLY A 802 -9.30 5.45 22.39
N ALA A 803 -10.56 5.68 22.04
CA ALA A 803 -11.26 6.91 22.35
C ALA A 803 -12.78 6.71 22.41
N ARG A 804 -13.47 7.79 22.80
CA ARG A 804 -14.94 7.86 22.93
C ARG A 804 -15.54 6.82 23.89
N ASN A 805 -14.80 6.40 24.93
CA ASN A 805 -15.33 5.47 25.92
C ASN A 805 -16.14 6.19 27.00
N ASP A 806 -17.32 5.67 27.35
CA ASP A 806 -18.10 6.08 28.53
C ASP A 806 -17.68 5.22 29.73
N THR A 807 -16.66 5.66 30.46
CA THR A 807 -16.20 5.00 31.69
C THR A 807 -16.85 5.63 32.93
N ARG A 808 -17.70 4.85 33.64
CA ARG A 808 -18.39 5.32 34.86
C ARG A 808 -17.74 4.85 36.16
N GLY A 809 -16.92 3.80 36.07
CA GLY A 809 -16.08 3.33 37.17
C GLY A 809 -14.68 3.95 37.14
N PRO A 810 -13.85 3.73 38.19
CA PRO A 810 -12.49 4.22 38.19
C PRO A 810 -11.66 3.54 37.08
N ALA A 811 -11.02 4.34 36.23
CA ALA A 811 -10.04 3.90 35.25
C ALA A 811 -8.61 4.02 35.80
N GLY A 812 -7.73 3.07 35.49
CA GLY A 812 -6.37 3.02 36.04
C GLY A 812 -5.34 2.37 35.12
N GLY A 813 -4.08 2.66 35.38
CA GLY A 813 -2.94 2.19 34.60
C GLY A 813 -2.83 2.93 33.25
N GLU A 814 -2.63 2.17 32.18
CA GLU A 814 -2.56 2.67 30.79
C GLU A 814 -3.90 3.26 30.34
N CYS A 815 -5.02 2.67 30.76
CA CYS A 815 -6.36 3.10 30.36
C CYS A 815 -6.94 4.30 31.14
N ARG A 816 -6.12 5.03 31.88
CA ARG A 816 -6.59 6.13 32.76
C ARG A 816 -7.17 7.32 31.99
N ASN A 817 -6.76 7.50 30.74
CA ASN A 817 -7.17 8.60 29.88
C ASN A 817 -8.04 8.14 28.68
N LEU A 818 -8.49 6.88 28.68
CA LEU A 818 -9.31 6.30 27.59
C LEU A 818 -10.80 6.54 27.77
#